data_AF-A0AAQ3K564-F1
#
_entry.id   AF-A0AAQ3K564-F1
#
_cell.length_a   1.000
_cell.length_b   1.000
_cell.length_c   1.000
_cell.angle_alpha   90.00
_cell.angle_beta   90.00
_cell.angle_gamma   90.00
#
_symmetry.space_group_name_H-M   'P 1'
#
loop_
_entity.id
_entity.type
_entity.pdbx_description
1 polymer ?
#
loop_
_entity_poly.entity_id
_entity_poly.type
_entity_poly.pdbx_seq_one_letter_code
_entity_poly.pdbx_strand_id
1 'polypeptide(L)'
;MEDLDDLETIANEEKKEITRQEYFKRLQEVKGEINLAWRAEDRIRALKLSIKVARLLMDTSVLQFYPTLFTLVVDVMDMLGDLVWERIKKRAEGSEDGTICSLPDNFVSDDICCEAKETCYNWFCKIGSIHELVPRIYLELAILRCWRFLEDSFTSILQRLVMMMRGLADPLASAYCHLYLARSARSLCSGNDVRYLIMSLGDLSILLRRIILDKEAVGHHFWKNKKVLISLMEPAIDWIMKCIFISGYQNAGNMLVEFGVGTNIAVTARKFPCVSIVLHYFLKHLSADLISNNAVDIIDFIEHNKDISVESHLVYRLLGHKICESQHSLASISNAMNRIMQVLAQYNNLNEYLIIVDAFLEILLLYSMKNYLPVILGGIMKRSQPDKVGDVEMDSLKSILVKIINHFDRLDDVLALDHFTLVLDLLYGSWRNTVYMNMLHKATRSGQIGDPTRIQFLFEASQLLHESIDISNMNDENKHKADLISRFVGMVNFGAEREQHLSFLSQSRAAFDGIDEVKTTLIHSSNNLAIKSIRDNVKFLSFLKSCVAFNEVTVPSISDCIGRMNLYVETAEIALFGGLISHAEGLVTSAISCLQCLETEGSHTSADIDRISSLTCKVCSLLLILPGNHENRPMHLAQNVISTFRCQSLALPRIKVRVFCAIIALSASLSQKKHLYHAKSAEIISNSQLFFGDLSFYEELSSAASLALQILDDIIKEEPHLATRGRLALDSCNCLLVSFKRSPQLRLKCAGLIAVAKSCLNEKDKYLQSTVSFFDRMLSDMEN
;
A
#
# COMPACT_ATOMS: atom_id res chain seq x y z
N MET A 1 -53.32 49.32 0.94
CA MET A 1 -52.94 48.89 -0.42
C MET A 1 -52.12 50.01 -1.10
N GLU A 2 -51.31 50.76 -0.34
CA GLU A 2 -50.42 51.81 -0.85
C GLU A 2 -48.97 51.66 -0.34
N ASP A 3 -48.69 50.73 0.59
CA ASP A 3 -47.32 50.40 1.05
C ASP A 3 -46.73 49.16 0.31
N LEU A 4 -47.26 48.83 -0.87
CA LEU A 4 -46.79 47.70 -1.69
C LEU A 4 -45.83 48.14 -2.79
N ASP A 5 -45.83 49.41 -3.18
CA ASP A 5 -45.04 49.92 -4.30
C ASP A 5 -43.59 50.28 -3.90
N ASP A 6 -43.34 50.61 -2.62
CA ASP A 6 -41.98 50.88 -2.09
C ASP A 6 -41.14 49.61 -1.85
N LEU A 7 -41.71 48.42 -2.11
CA LEU A 7 -41.03 47.12 -1.93
C LEU A 7 -40.62 46.47 -3.26
N GLU A 8 -41.14 46.93 -4.40
CA GLU A 8 -40.67 46.52 -5.74
C GLU A 8 -39.32 47.15 -6.11
N THR A 9 -38.99 48.32 -5.55
CA THR A 9 -37.69 48.98 -5.72
C THR A 9 -36.53 48.19 -5.12
N ILE A 10 -36.76 47.42 -4.05
CA ILE A 10 -35.72 46.57 -3.45
C ILE A 10 -35.43 45.33 -4.33
N ALA A 11 -36.42 44.81 -5.03
CA ALA A 11 -36.23 43.70 -5.98
C ALA A 11 -35.52 44.17 -7.27
N ASN A 12 -35.67 45.45 -7.65
CA ASN A 12 -35.08 46.00 -8.87
C ASN A 12 -33.67 46.59 -8.70
N GLU A 13 -33.23 46.90 -7.47
CA GLU A 13 -31.86 47.37 -7.20
C GLU A 13 -30.81 46.23 -7.10
N GLU A 14 -31.23 44.97 -6.99
CA GLU A 14 -30.34 43.81 -6.78
C GLU A 14 -29.83 43.16 -8.09
N LYS A 15 -29.48 43.99 -9.10
CA LYS A 15 -28.67 43.58 -10.27
C LYS A 15 -27.18 43.94 -10.12
N LYS A 16 -26.67 43.96 -8.88
CA LYS A 16 -25.23 43.96 -8.60
C LYS A 16 -24.86 42.60 -8.03
N GLU A 17 -23.76 42.02 -8.52
CA GLU A 17 -23.19 40.76 -8.05
C GLU A 17 -22.82 40.85 -6.56
N ILE A 18 -23.81 40.61 -5.68
CA ILE A 18 -23.63 40.49 -4.24
C ILE A 18 -22.71 39.30 -3.98
N THR A 19 -21.63 39.51 -3.23
CA THR A 19 -20.66 38.46 -2.94
C THR A 19 -21.23 37.44 -1.94
N ARG A 20 -20.77 36.18 -1.98
CA ARG A 20 -21.22 35.11 -1.06
C ARG A 20 -21.15 35.49 0.44
N GLN A 21 -20.17 36.32 0.81
CA GLN A 21 -19.96 36.80 2.18
C GLN A 21 -21.03 37.82 2.60
N GLU A 22 -21.55 38.59 1.67
CA GLU A 22 -22.56 39.60 1.90
C GLU A 22 -23.95 38.97 2.12
N TYR A 23 -24.27 37.90 1.37
CA TYR A 23 -25.44 37.05 1.66
C TYR A 23 -25.40 36.47 3.07
N PHE A 24 -24.25 35.92 3.48
CA PHE A 24 -24.09 35.37 4.82
C PHE A 24 -24.29 36.44 5.90
N LYS A 25 -23.65 37.59 5.75
CA LYS A 25 -23.75 38.70 6.72
C LYS A 25 -25.19 39.21 6.84
N ARG A 26 -25.86 39.45 5.71
CA ARG A 26 -27.25 39.93 5.67
C ARG A 26 -28.23 38.93 6.28
N LEU A 27 -28.04 37.63 6.05
CA LEU A 27 -28.88 36.60 6.67
C LEU A 27 -28.67 36.51 8.19
N GLN A 28 -27.45 36.70 8.69
CA GLN A 28 -27.20 36.77 10.13
C GLN A 28 -27.82 38.01 10.77
N GLU A 29 -27.76 39.16 10.10
CA GLU A 29 -28.42 40.39 10.55
C GLU A 29 -29.94 40.20 10.65
N VAL A 30 -30.57 39.68 9.60
CA VAL A 30 -32.02 39.39 9.60
C VAL A 30 -32.39 38.35 10.66
N LYS A 31 -31.56 37.32 10.88
CA LYS A 31 -31.75 36.36 11.98
C LYS A 31 -31.72 37.05 13.35
N GLY A 32 -30.83 38.03 13.54
CA GLY A 32 -30.79 38.89 14.73
C GLY A 32 -32.07 39.72 14.90
N GLU A 33 -32.54 40.35 13.83
CA GLU A 33 -33.76 41.15 13.83
C GLU A 33 -35.01 40.31 14.14
N ILE A 34 -35.12 39.09 13.61
CA ILE A 34 -36.22 38.18 13.91
C ILE A 34 -36.23 37.86 15.41
N ASN A 35 -35.07 37.57 16.00
CA ASN A 35 -34.96 37.29 17.44
C ASN A 35 -35.32 38.51 18.30
N LEU A 36 -34.90 39.71 17.89
CA LEU A 36 -35.26 40.96 18.59
C LEU A 36 -36.77 41.20 18.54
N ALA A 37 -37.38 41.08 17.36
CA ALA A 37 -38.83 41.19 17.19
C ALA A 37 -39.57 40.12 18.00
N TRP A 38 -39.05 38.89 18.05
CA TRP A 38 -39.62 37.81 18.84
C TRP A 38 -39.54 38.08 20.35
N ARG A 39 -38.45 38.66 20.85
CA ARG A 39 -38.31 39.05 22.27
C ARG A 39 -39.20 40.24 22.63
N ALA A 40 -39.43 41.16 21.70
CA ALA A 40 -40.34 42.29 21.84
C ALA A 40 -41.83 41.93 21.65
N GLU A 41 -42.15 40.64 21.57
CA GLU A 41 -43.48 40.09 21.31
C GLU A 41 -44.15 40.46 19.96
N ASP A 42 -43.42 41.13 19.06
CA ASP A 42 -43.87 41.51 17.73
C ASP A 42 -43.78 40.32 16.75
N ARG A 43 -44.76 39.41 16.86
CA ARG A 43 -44.81 38.16 16.07
C ARG A 43 -45.11 38.42 14.60
N ILE A 44 -45.84 39.49 14.29
CA ILE A 44 -46.19 39.86 12.91
C ILE A 44 -44.92 40.30 12.19
N ARG A 45 -44.10 41.15 12.81
CA ARG A 45 -42.81 41.55 12.24
C ARG A 45 -41.85 40.38 12.09
N ALA A 46 -41.75 39.51 13.10
CA ALA A 46 -40.93 38.30 13.01
C ALA A 46 -41.36 37.40 11.84
N LEU A 47 -42.66 37.19 11.64
CA LEU A 47 -43.20 36.41 10.52
C LEU A 47 -42.93 37.11 9.17
N LYS A 48 -43.16 38.42 9.06
CA LYS A 48 -42.87 39.19 7.82
C LYS A 48 -41.40 39.12 7.42
N LEU A 49 -40.48 39.23 8.38
CA LEU A 49 -39.04 39.07 8.11
C LEU A 49 -38.71 37.63 7.67
N SER A 50 -39.33 36.63 8.29
CA SER A 50 -39.13 35.22 7.90
C SER A 50 -39.65 34.93 6.49
N ILE A 51 -40.77 35.55 6.08
CA ILE A 51 -41.25 35.49 4.69
C ILE A 51 -40.19 36.05 3.73
N LYS A 52 -39.57 37.19 4.06
CA LYS A 52 -38.49 37.77 3.23
C LYS A 52 -37.30 36.83 3.10
N VAL A 53 -36.92 36.13 4.17
CA VAL A 53 -35.83 35.15 4.14
C VAL A 53 -36.18 33.95 3.25
N ALA A 54 -37.40 33.41 3.36
CA ALA A 54 -37.85 32.29 2.54
C ALA A 54 -37.98 32.64 1.05
N ARG A 55 -38.32 33.91 0.72
CA ARG A 55 -38.36 34.41 -0.67
C ARG A 55 -37.02 34.31 -1.39
N LEU A 56 -35.89 34.32 -0.68
CA LEU A 56 -34.56 34.17 -1.31
C LEU A 56 -34.42 32.85 -2.06
N LEU A 57 -35.15 31.80 -1.67
CA LEU A 57 -35.14 30.51 -2.35
C LEU A 57 -35.90 30.48 -3.68
N MET A 58 -36.60 31.57 -4.01
CA MET A 58 -37.19 31.75 -5.34
C MET A 58 -36.14 32.11 -6.39
N ASP A 59 -35.00 32.70 -5.99
CA ASP A 59 -33.92 33.04 -6.91
C ASP A 59 -32.99 31.84 -7.15
N THR A 60 -33.22 31.14 -8.26
CA THR A 60 -32.40 30.01 -8.71
C THR A 60 -31.33 30.43 -9.71
N SER A 61 -31.18 31.74 -9.96
CA SER A 61 -30.19 32.25 -10.91
C SER A 61 -28.75 31.98 -10.45
N VAL A 62 -28.53 31.90 -9.14
CA VAL A 62 -27.22 31.63 -8.53
C VAL A 62 -26.96 30.12 -8.35
N LEU A 63 -27.07 29.36 -9.46
CA LEU A 63 -27.02 27.88 -9.52
C LEU A 63 -26.02 27.21 -8.55
N GLN A 64 -24.74 27.57 -8.61
CA GLN A 64 -23.70 26.92 -7.80
C GLN A 64 -23.73 27.31 -6.31
N PHE A 65 -24.31 28.46 -5.98
CA PHE A 65 -24.44 28.94 -4.60
C PHE A 65 -25.76 28.51 -3.95
N TYR A 66 -26.75 28.13 -4.76
CA TYR A 66 -28.08 27.74 -4.28
C TYR A 66 -28.06 26.71 -3.15
N PRO A 67 -27.23 25.64 -3.18
CA PRO A 67 -27.15 24.71 -2.04
C PRO A 67 -26.73 25.39 -0.73
N THR A 68 -25.79 26.33 -0.80
CA THR A 68 -25.35 27.11 0.38
C THR A 68 -26.43 28.07 0.84
N LEU A 69 -27.07 28.80 -0.09
CA LEU A 69 -28.19 29.68 0.22
C LEU A 69 -29.31 28.91 0.92
N PHE A 70 -29.65 27.73 0.41
CA PHE A 70 -30.63 26.83 1.00
C PHE A 70 -30.29 26.52 2.46
N THR A 71 -29.06 26.11 2.77
CA THR A 71 -28.67 25.80 4.15
C THR A 71 -28.84 27.00 5.08
N LEU A 72 -28.43 28.20 4.65
CA LEU A 72 -28.53 29.42 5.44
C LEU A 72 -29.98 29.85 5.69
N VAL A 73 -30.83 29.76 4.67
CA VAL A 73 -32.26 30.08 4.80
C VAL A 73 -32.94 29.09 5.72
N VAL A 74 -32.66 27.80 5.55
CA VAL A 74 -33.26 26.74 6.36
C VAL A 74 -32.85 26.84 7.83
N ASP A 75 -31.63 27.28 8.15
CA ASP A 75 -31.22 27.55 9.53
C ASP A 75 -32.07 28.65 10.21
N VAL A 76 -32.51 29.65 9.44
CA VAL A 76 -33.42 30.69 9.92
C VAL A 76 -34.84 30.14 10.04
N MET A 77 -35.28 29.31 9.09
CA MET A 77 -36.58 28.64 9.13
C MET A 77 -36.71 27.73 10.35
N ASP A 78 -35.72 26.87 10.61
CA ASP A 78 -35.72 25.96 11.76
C ASP A 78 -35.76 26.74 13.08
N MET A 79 -34.99 27.82 13.18
CA MET A 79 -35.01 28.72 14.33
C MET A 79 -36.41 29.31 14.56
N LEU A 80 -37.09 29.79 13.51
CA LEU A 80 -38.48 30.24 13.64
C LEU A 80 -39.39 29.09 14.08
N GLY A 81 -39.20 27.89 13.52
CA GLY A 81 -39.91 26.68 13.89
C GLY A 81 -39.76 26.36 15.38
N ASP A 82 -38.54 26.48 15.93
CA ASP A 82 -38.25 26.27 17.35
C ASP A 82 -38.97 27.30 18.21
N LEU A 83 -38.89 28.56 17.81
CA LEU A 83 -39.54 29.66 18.52
C LEU A 83 -41.07 29.50 18.58
N VAL A 84 -41.70 29.11 17.47
CA VAL A 84 -43.14 28.84 17.40
C VAL A 84 -43.51 27.61 18.24
N TRP A 85 -42.73 26.53 18.13
CA TRP A 85 -42.91 25.31 18.92
C TRP A 85 -42.87 25.61 20.43
N GLU A 86 -41.82 26.27 20.90
CA GLU A 86 -41.65 26.64 22.31
C GLU A 86 -42.78 27.53 22.82
N ARG A 87 -43.29 28.43 21.97
CA ARG A 87 -44.44 29.27 22.34
C ARG A 87 -45.70 28.43 22.54
N ILE A 88 -45.99 27.51 21.63
CA ILE A 88 -47.18 26.66 21.73
C ILE A 88 -47.04 25.71 22.91
N LYS A 89 -45.86 25.11 23.09
CA LYS A 89 -45.54 24.25 24.24
C LYS A 89 -45.76 24.98 25.57
N LYS A 90 -45.22 26.19 25.73
CA LYS A 90 -45.44 27.01 26.94
C LYS A 90 -46.91 27.32 27.22
N ARG A 91 -47.73 27.47 26.17
CA ARG A 91 -49.18 27.67 26.33
C ARG A 91 -49.90 26.36 26.69
N ALA A 92 -49.42 25.23 26.18
CA ALA A 92 -49.98 23.93 26.54
C ALA A 92 -49.65 23.53 27.98
N GLU A 93 -48.47 23.91 28.49
CA GLU A 93 -48.01 23.63 29.85
C GLU A 93 -48.51 24.65 30.90
N GLY A 94 -49.08 25.77 30.46
CA GLY A 94 -49.63 26.82 31.31
C GLY A 94 -51.13 26.68 31.52
N SER A 95 -51.56 26.51 32.77
CA SER A 95 -52.99 26.57 33.16
C SER A 95 -53.41 28.00 33.53
N GLU A 96 -54.72 28.31 33.39
CA GLU A 96 -55.34 29.58 33.85
C GLU A 96 -55.10 29.84 35.36
N ASP A 97 -54.85 28.80 36.16
CA ASP A 97 -54.58 28.87 37.60
C ASP A 97 -53.09 29.07 37.97
N GLY A 98 -52.20 29.25 36.98
CA GLY A 98 -50.76 29.45 37.21
C GLY A 98 -49.97 28.21 37.65
N THR A 99 -50.61 27.03 37.66
CA THR A 99 -49.94 25.73 37.86
C THR A 99 -49.29 25.26 36.56
N ILE A 100 -48.00 24.94 36.61
CA ILE A 100 -47.22 24.43 35.46
C ILE A 100 -47.33 22.90 35.44
N CYS A 101 -47.89 22.34 34.38
CA CYS A 101 -47.92 20.90 34.13
C CYS A 101 -47.04 20.59 32.91
N SER A 102 -45.90 19.94 33.12
CA SER A 102 -45.01 19.56 32.01
C SER A 102 -45.66 18.50 31.11
N LEU A 103 -45.55 18.69 29.79
CA LEU A 103 -46.07 17.73 28.82
C LEU A 103 -45.24 16.44 28.83
N PRO A 104 -45.87 15.25 28.73
CA PRO A 104 -45.16 13.99 28.51
C PRO A 104 -44.34 14.01 27.21
N ASP A 105 -43.22 13.29 27.14
CA ASP A 105 -42.36 13.26 25.95
C ASP A 105 -43.10 12.75 24.68
N ASN A 106 -44.06 11.84 24.86
CA ASN A 106 -44.92 11.28 23.81
C ASN A 106 -46.39 11.68 24.00
N PHE A 107 -46.65 12.96 24.29
CA PHE A 107 -48.03 13.48 24.35
C PHE A 107 -48.79 13.26 23.04
N VAL A 108 -50.11 13.09 23.18
CA VAL A 108 -51.10 12.92 22.10
C VAL A 108 -51.89 14.23 21.97
N SER A 109 -52.54 14.48 20.83
CA SER A 109 -53.36 15.68 20.62
C SER A 109 -54.37 15.90 21.76
N ASP A 110 -54.98 14.85 22.29
CA ASP A 110 -55.96 14.95 23.38
C ASP A 110 -55.39 15.51 24.70
N ASP A 111 -54.08 15.44 24.91
CA ASP A 111 -53.39 15.97 26.10
C ASP A 111 -53.22 17.51 26.05
N ILE A 112 -53.56 18.14 24.91
CA ILE A 112 -53.30 19.56 24.66
C ILE A 112 -54.55 20.42 24.91
N CYS A 113 -54.40 21.49 25.69
CA CYS A 113 -55.48 22.41 25.99
C CYS A 113 -56.00 23.16 24.74
N CYS A 114 -57.29 23.54 24.77
CA CYS A 114 -57.96 24.18 23.63
C CYS A 114 -57.27 25.48 23.19
N GLU A 115 -56.77 26.28 24.13
CA GLU A 115 -56.07 27.53 23.83
C GLU A 115 -54.75 27.32 23.07
N ALA A 116 -53.99 26.28 23.42
CA ALA A 116 -52.77 25.92 22.72
C ALA A 116 -53.08 25.35 21.33
N LYS A 117 -54.13 24.54 21.19
CA LYS A 117 -54.64 24.06 19.88
C LYS A 117 -55.04 25.23 18.99
N GLU A 118 -55.84 26.16 19.49
CA GLU A 118 -56.25 27.34 18.74
C GLU A 118 -55.06 28.21 18.37
N THR A 119 -54.10 28.39 19.27
CA THR A 119 -52.85 29.12 18.98
C THR A 119 -52.06 28.44 17.85
N CYS A 120 -51.93 27.12 17.89
CA CYS A 120 -51.26 26.33 16.86
C CYS A 120 -51.97 26.45 15.51
N TYR A 121 -53.29 26.23 15.50
CA TYR A 121 -54.13 26.36 14.30
C TYR A 121 -54.04 27.76 13.68
N ASN A 122 -54.04 28.81 14.50
CA ASN A 122 -53.88 30.19 14.06
C ASN A 122 -52.53 30.44 13.36
N TRP A 123 -51.46 29.77 13.75
CA TRP A 123 -50.17 29.85 13.04
C TRP A 123 -50.26 29.23 11.64
N PHE A 124 -50.88 28.05 11.51
CA PHE A 124 -51.12 27.43 10.21
C PHE A 124 -52.03 28.28 9.31
N CYS A 125 -53.09 28.88 9.85
CA CYS A 125 -53.96 29.80 9.11
C CYS A 125 -53.19 31.05 8.63
N LYS A 126 -52.36 31.65 9.49
CA LYS A 126 -51.53 32.81 9.12
C LYS A 126 -50.54 32.46 8.02
N ILE A 127 -49.86 31.33 8.11
CA ILE A 127 -48.95 30.87 7.05
C ILE A 127 -49.72 30.53 5.77
N GLY A 128 -50.86 29.86 5.87
CA GLY A 128 -51.72 29.53 4.74
C GLY A 128 -52.23 30.76 3.98
N SER A 129 -52.34 31.91 4.64
CA SER A 129 -52.76 33.18 4.02
C SER A 129 -51.68 33.85 3.15
N ILE A 130 -50.42 33.41 3.23
CA ILE A 130 -49.29 34.00 2.46
C ILE A 130 -49.47 33.71 0.97
N HIS A 131 -49.63 34.71 0.10
CA HIS A 131 -49.95 34.49 -1.32
C HIS A 131 -48.88 33.70 -2.11
N GLU A 132 -47.59 33.93 -1.84
CA GLU A 132 -46.49 33.27 -2.56
C GLU A 132 -46.28 31.83 -2.10
N LEU A 133 -46.14 30.91 -3.06
CA LEU A 133 -46.08 29.48 -2.81
C LEU A 133 -44.81 29.04 -2.08
N VAL A 134 -43.63 29.53 -2.50
CA VAL A 134 -42.34 29.13 -1.91
C VAL A 134 -42.27 29.51 -0.43
N PRO A 135 -42.45 30.79 -0.02
CA PRO A 135 -42.45 31.15 1.40
C PRO A 135 -43.50 30.41 2.21
N ARG A 136 -44.71 30.21 1.66
CA ARG A 136 -45.78 29.46 2.31
C ARG A 136 -45.34 28.03 2.65
N ILE A 137 -44.82 27.29 1.67
CA ILE A 137 -44.39 25.90 1.88
C ILE A 137 -43.24 25.83 2.89
N TYR A 138 -42.19 26.65 2.73
CA TYR A 138 -41.03 26.60 3.63
C TYR A 138 -41.39 26.94 5.08
N LEU A 139 -42.26 27.93 5.30
CA LEU A 139 -42.72 28.28 6.65
C LEU A 139 -43.60 27.18 7.25
N GLU A 140 -44.47 26.56 6.44
CA GLU A 140 -45.28 25.42 6.88
C GLU A 140 -44.40 24.20 7.24
N LEU A 141 -43.34 23.94 6.47
CA LEU A 141 -42.34 22.91 6.77
C LEU A 141 -41.52 23.21 8.03
N ALA A 142 -41.23 24.49 8.29
CA ALA A 142 -40.50 24.92 9.48
C ALA A 142 -41.28 24.66 10.78
N ILE A 143 -42.59 24.90 10.74
CA ILE A 143 -43.48 24.64 11.88
C ILE A 143 -44.14 23.26 11.81
N LEU A 144 -43.72 22.38 10.89
CA LEU A 144 -44.39 21.10 10.62
C LEU A 144 -44.56 20.26 11.89
N ARG A 145 -43.55 20.24 12.77
CA ARG A 145 -43.60 19.58 14.07
C ARG A 145 -44.79 19.99 14.93
N CYS A 146 -45.27 21.23 14.80
CA CYS A 146 -46.39 21.77 15.58
C CYS A 146 -47.73 21.07 15.27
N TRP A 147 -47.82 20.31 14.16
CA TRP A 147 -48.97 19.44 13.92
C TRP A 147 -49.21 18.42 15.04
N ARG A 148 -48.19 18.05 15.82
CA ARG A 148 -48.34 17.21 17.03
C ARG A 148 -49.32 17.77 18.05
N PHE A 149 -49.52 19.09 18.07
CA PHE A 149 -50.49 19.71 18.99
C PHE A 149 -51.94 19.60 18.50
N LEU A 150 -52.16 19.23 17.23
CA LEU A 150 -53.48 19.23 16.60
C LEU A 150 -53.97 17.82 16.29
N GLU A 151 -53.11 16.95 15.75
CA GLU A 151 -53.47 15.60 15.29
C GLU A 151 -52.32 14.62 15.51
N ASP A 152 -52.63 13.32 15.57
CA ASP A 152 -51.65 12.25 15.81
C ASP A 152 -51.24 11.50 14.52
N SER A 153 -51.93 11.74 13.40
CA SER A 153 -51.65 11.13 12.10
C SER A 153 -51.27 12.19 11.07
N PHE A 154 -50.06 12.08 10.51
CA PHE A 154 -49.49 13.12 9.63
C PHE A 154 -49.53 12.78 8.13
N THR A 155 -49.98 11.58 7.75
CA THR A 155 -49.91 11.07 6.36
C THR A 155 -50.59 11.99 5.35
N SER A 156 -51.81 12.45 5.65
CA SER A 156 -52.58 13.34 4.77
C SER A 156 -51.91 14.70 4.60
N ILE A 157 -51.33 15.25 5.68
CA ILE A 157 -50.61 16.52 5.71
C ILE A 157 -49.34 16.43 4.85
N LEU A 158 -48.55 15.37 5.03
CA LEU A 158 -47.33 15.16 4.25
C LEU A 158 -47.64 14.98 2.76
N GLN A 159 -48.68 14.21 2.42
CA GLN A 159 -49.13 14.05 1.02
C GLN A 159 -49.63 15.37 0.43
N ARG A 160 -50.37 16.19 1.20
CA ARG A 160 -50.81 17.52 0.77
C ARG A 160 -49.62 18.43 0.47
N LEU A 161 -48.60 18.44 1.33
CA LEU A 161 -47.39 19.23 1.13
C LEU A 161 -46.64 18.80 -0.14
N VAL A 162 -46.49 17.50 -0.38
CA VAL A 162 -45.93 16.98 -1.64
C VAL A 162 -46.75 17.46 -2.85
N MET A 163 -48.09 17.40 -2.77
CA MET A 163 -48.95 17.90 -3.85
C MET A 163 -48.81 19.41 -4.09
N MET A 164 -48.60 20.20 -3.03
CA MET A 164 -48.32 21.65 -3.16
C MET A 164 -46.99 21.92 -3.87
N MET A 165 -45.97 21.10 -3.62
CA MET A 165 -44.65 21.23 -4.26
C MET A 165 -44.68 21.02 -5.78
N ARG A 166 -45.71 20.34 -6.32
CA ARG A 166 -45.92 20.24 -7.78
C ARG A 166 -46.16 21.59 -8.47
N GLY A 167 -46.55 22.61 -7.70
CA GLY A 167 -46.66 23.98 -8.20
C GLY A 167 -45.30 24.68 -8.37
N LEU A 168 -44.20 24.09 -7.90
CA LEU A 168 -42.85 24.62 -8.08
C LEU A 168 -42.32 24.22 -9.47
N ALA A 169 -42.33 25.17 -10.40
CA ALA A 169 -41.87 24.94 -11.77
C ALA A 169 -40.34 24.79 -11.90
N ASP A 170 -39.58 25.47 -11.03
CA ASP A 170 -38.12 25.39 -11.03
C ASP A 170 -37.63 24.05 -10.43
N PRO A 171 -36.83 23.26 -11.17
CA PRO A 171 -36.37 21.95 -10.72
C PRO A 171 -35.50 21.98 -9.46
N LEU A 172 -34.67 23.01 -9.32
CA LEU A 172 -33.73 23.13 -8.21
C LEU A 172 -34.47 23.54 -6.93
N ALA A 173 -35.34 24.54 -7.02
CA ALA A 173 -36.19 24.94 -5.91
C ALA A 173 -37.13 23.80 -5.47
N SER A 174 -37.68 23.04 -6.42
CA SER A 174 -38.46 21.85 -6.13
C SER A 174 -37.62 20.80 -5.37
N ALA A 175 -36.46 20.39 -5.91
CA ALA A 175 -35.59 19.38 -5.30
C ALA A 175 -35.22 19.69 -3.84
N TYR A 176 -34.79 20.92 -3.58
CA TYR A 176 -34.40 21.34 -2.23
C TYR A 176 -35.61 21.50 -1.28
N CYS A 177 -36.78 21.86 -1.80
CA CYS A 177 -38.01 21.87 -1.01
C CYS A 177 -38.41 20.45 -0.57
N HIS A 178 -38.35 19.47 -1.48
CA HIS A 178 -38.56 18.06 -1.17
C HIS A 178 -37.49 17.51 -0.19
N LEU A 179 -36.23 17.96 -0.30
CA LEU A 179 -35.17 17.64 0.67
C LEU A 179 -35.55 18.16 2.06
N TYR A 180 -36.00 19.43 2.16
CA TYR A 180 -36.40 20.01 3.43
C TYR A 180 -37.59 19.27 4.04
N LEU A 181 -38.59 18.89 3.24
CA LEU A 181 -39.69 18.04 3.69
C LEU A 181 -39.20 16.71 4.26
N ALA A 182 -38.34 15.99 3.52
CA ALA A 182 -37.81 14.71 3.98
C ALA A 182 -37.05 14.83 5.32
N ARG A 183 -36.35 15.95 5.51
CA ARG A 183 -35.63 16.25 6.76
C ARG A 183 -36.60 16.62 7.90
N SER A 184 -37.55 17.52 7.67
CA SER A 184 -38.48 17.99 8.70
C SER A 184 -39.47 16.91 9.14
N ALA A 185 -39.97 16.10 8.20
CA ALA A 185 -40.92 15.01 8.48
C ALA A 185 -40.33 13.91 9.38
N ARG A 186 -39.00 13.75 9.41
CA ARG A 186 -38.32 12.78 10.28
C ARG A 186 -38.53 13.07 11.77
N SER A 187 -38.73 14.33 12.14
CA SER A 187 -39.04 14.70 13.54
C SER A 187 -40.44 14.28 14.00
N LEU A 188 -41.33 13.97 13.04
CA LEU A 188 -42.73 13.63 13.27
C LEU A 188 -43.00 12.13 13.13
N CYS A 189 -42.38 11.49 12.15
CA CYS A 189 -42.66 10.11 11.80
C CYS A 189 -41.70 9.18 12.55
N SER A 190 -42.19 8.52 13.59
CA SER A 190 -41.55 7.36 14.23
C SER A 190 -41.89 6.03 13.54
N GLY A 191 -42.67 6.04 12.44
CA GLY A 191 -43.22 4.86 11.77
C GLY A 191 -43.02 4.81 10.23
N ASN A 192 -43.30 3.63 9.68
CA ASN A 192 -43.02 3.12 8.32
C ASN A 192 -43.67 3.86 7.11
N ASP A 193 -44.19 5.08 7.26
CA ASP A 193 -44.88 5.76 6.16
C ASP A 193 -43.89 6.43 5.19
N VAL A 194 -43.43 5.66 4.20
CA VAL A 194 -42.53 6.14 3.14
C VAL A 194 -43.26 6.71 1.93
N ARG A 195 -44.60 6.70 1.90
CA ARG A 195 -45.37 6.99 0.69
C ARG A 195 -45.13 8.42 0.18
N TYR A 196 -45.05 9.38 1.09
CA TYR A 196 -44.78 10.78 0.72
C TYR A 196 -43.37 10.97 0.14
N LEU A 197 -42.39 10.17 0.58
CA LEU A 197 -41.02 10.18 0.04
C LEU A 197 -40.98 9.55 -1.36
N ILE A 198 -41.71 8.44 -1.58
CA ILE A 198 -41.85 7.82 -2.91
C ILE A 198 -42.56 8.77 -3.87
N MET A 199 -43.64 9.44 -3.42
CA MET A 199 -44.31 10.48 -4.21
C MET A 199 -43.34 11.62 -4.55
N SER A 200 -42.53 12.06 -3.60
CA SER A 200 -41.51 13.09 -3.81
C SER A 200 -40.49 12.70 -4.87
N LEU A 201 -39.92 11.49 -4.78
CA LEU A 201 -39.02 10.98 -5.81
C LEU A 201 -39.72 10.81 -7.15
N GLY A 202 -40.98 10.37 -7.18
CA GLY A 202 -41.77 10.25 -8.40
C GLY A 202 -41.94 11.60 -9.10
N ASP A 203 -42.31 12.64 -8.35
CA ASP A 203 -42.48 14.00 -8.87
C ASP A 203 -41.14 14.56 -9.39
N LEU A 204 -40.04 14.41 -8.63
CA LEU A 204 -38.69 14.79 -9.08
C LEU A 204 -38.24 14.00 -10.30
N SER A 205 -38.57 12.71 -10.39
CA SER A 205 -38.22 11.88 -11.55
C SER A 205 -38.97 12.34 -12.80
N ILE A 206 -40.24 12.74 -12.68
CA ILE A 206 -41.00 13.32 -13.80
C ILE A 206 -40.38 14.64 -14.25
N LEU A 207 -39.98 15.50 -13.31
CA LEU A 207 -39.28 16.75 -13.63
C LEU A 207 -37.95 16.48 -14.34
N LEU A 208 -37.13 15.56 -13.83
CA LEU A 208 -35.87 15.15 -14.47
C LEU A 208 -36.08 14.57 -15.86
N ARG A 209 -37.07 13.69 -16.06
CA ARG A 209 -37.40 13.17 -17.40
C ARG A 209 -37.74 14.27 -18.37
N ARG A 210 -38.51 15.29 -17.94
CA ARG A 210 -38.79 16.47 -18.78
C ARG A 210 -37.49 17.18 -19.15
N ILE A 211 -36.64 17.51 -18.18
CA ILE A 211 -35.35 18.19 -18.44
C ILE A 211 -34.46 17.39 -19.40
N ILE A 212 -34.43 16.07 -19.26
CA ILE A 212 -33.63 15.16 -20.10
C ILE A 212 -34.18 15.11 -21.52
N LEU A 213 -35.50 14.92 -21.69
CA LEU A 213 -36.15 14.71 -22.99
C LEU A 213 -36.38 16.00 -23.78
N ASP A 214 -36.43 17.15 -23.12
CA ASP A 214 -36.75 18.42 -23.78
C ASP A 214 -35.65 18.81 -24.78
N LYS A 215 -36.01 18.80 -26.07
CA LYS A 215 -35.13 19.11 -27.21
C LYS A 215 -35.20 20.58 -27.61
N GLU A 216 -36.18 21.34 -27.12
CA GLU A 216 -36.43 22.71 -27.56
C GLU A 216 -36.45 23.65 -26.35
N ALA A 217 -35.40 24.44 -26.21
CA ALA A 217 -35.34 25.50 -25.22
C ALA A 217 -36.45 26.53 -25.48
N VAL A 218 -37.49 26.55 -24.64
CA VAL A 218 -38.46 27.64 -24.60
C VAL A 218 -38.26 28.40 -23.29
N GLY A 219 -37.57 29.54 -23.36
CA GLY A 219 -37.84 30.68 -22.49
C GLY A 219 -36.78 31.12 -21.47
N HIS A 220 -35.85 30.26 -21.01
CA HIS A 220 -34.88 30.69 -19.99
C HIS A 220 -33.45 30.26 -20.33
N HIS A 221 -32.55 31.24 -20.49
CA HIS A 221 -31.11 31.07 -20.75
C HIS A 221 -30.36 30.22 -19.71
N PHE A 222 -31.01 29.77 -18.63
CA PHE A 222 -30.45 29.05 -17.49
C PHE A 222 -30.18 27.56 -17.74
N TRP A 223 -30.81 26.92 -18.74
CA TRP A 223 -30.75 25.46 -18.91
C TRP A 223 -29.62 24.98 -19.85
N LYS A 224 -28.65 25.85 -20.17
CA LYS A 224 -27.53 25.54 -21.08
C LYS A 224 -26.65 24.39 -20.59
N ASN A 225 -26.61 24.10 -19.28
CA ASN A 225 -25.77 23.04 -18.73
C ASN A 225 -26.57 22.04 -17.88
N LYS A 226 -27.41 21.23 -18.55
CA LYS A 226 -28.29 20.22 -17.94
C LYS A 226 -27.56 19.34 -16.90
N LYS A 227 -26.30 18.95 -17.17
CA LYS A 227 -25.48 18.15 -16.25
C LYS A 227 -25.22 18.85 -14.91
N VAL A 228 -24.93 20.16 -14.93
CA VAL A 228 -24.69 20.93 -13.70
C VAL A 228 -25.97 21.00 -12.87
N LEU A 229 -27.12 21.27 -13.49
CA LEU A 229 -28.41 21.29 -12.80
C LEU A 229 -28.73 19.93 -12.14
N ILE A 230 -28.54 18.82 -12.88
CA ILE A 230 -28.74 17.47 -12.35
C ILE A 230 -27.81 17.21 -11.16
N SER A 231 -26.52 17.58 -11.25
CA SER A 231 -25.56 17.43 -10.15
C SER A 231 -25.92 18.26 -8.91
N LEU A 232 -26.59 19.41 -9.08
CA LEU A 232 -27.07 20.21 -7.95
C LEU A 232 -28.33 19.62 -7.30
N MET A 233 -29.14 18.88 -8.05
CA MET A 233 -30.31 18.14 -7.52
C MET A 233 -29.91 16.81 -6.85
N GLU A 234 -28.75 16.26 -7.20
CA GLU A 234 -28.22 14.99 -6.72
C GLU A 234 -28.29 14.82 -5.17
N PRO A 235 -27.86 15.80 -4.34
CA PRO A 235 -27.90 15.64 -2.89
C PRO A 235 -29.32 15.49 -2.33
N ALA A 236 -30.31 16.13 -2.97
CA ALA A 236 -31.72 16.00 -2.59
C ALA A 236 -32.23 14.59 -2.86
N ILE A 237 -31.89 14.03 -4.03
CA ILE A 237 -32.30 12.69 -4.42
C ILE A 237 -31.64 11.64 -3.50
N ASP A 238 -30.33 11.76 -3.25
CA ASP A 238 -29.59 10.88 -2.33
C ASP A 238 -30.23 10.92 -0.93
N TRP A 239 -30.50 12.11 -0.40
CA TRP A 239 -31.09 12.28 0.92
C TRP A 239 -32.50 11.69 1.03
N ILE A 240 -33.38 11.97 0.07
CA ILE A 240 -34.75 11.43 0.06
C ILE A 240 -34.71 9.90 -0.02
N MET A 241 -33.86 9.35 -0.90
CA MET A 241 -33.68 7.90 -1.02
C MET A 241 -33.17 7.29 0.30
N LYS A 242 -32.19 7.93 0.94
CA LYS A 242 -31.67 7.51 2.24
C LYS A 242 -32.76 7.52 3.32
N CYS A 243 -33.62 8.54 3.35
CA CYS A 243 -34.75 8.62 4.27
C CYS A 243 -35.74 7.46 4.08
N ILE A 244 -35.97 7.01 2.85
CA ILE A 244 -36.83 5.86 2.54
C ILE A 244 -36.28 4.58 3.18
N PHE A 245 -34.97 4.34 3.08
CA PHE A 245 -34.36 3.13 3.66
C PHE A 245 -34.15 3.22 5.18
N ILE A 246 -33.91 4.42 5.74
CA ILE A 246 -33.77 4.61 7.19
C ILE A 246 -35.09 4.41 7.94
N SER A 247 -36.22 4.81 7.35
CA SER A 247 -37.54 4.79 8.00
C SER A 247 -38.14 3.38 8.15
N GLY A 248 -37.34 2.32 7.98
CA GLY A 248 -37.70 0.97 8.39
C GLY A 248 -38.78 0.34 7.53
N TYR A 249 -38.72 0.51 6.20
CA TYR A 249 -39.63 -0.21 5.31
C TYR A 249 -39.37 -1.72 5.40
N GLN A 250 -40.19 -2.41 6.20
CA GLN A 250 -39.97 -3.78 6.69
C GLN A 250 -39.86 -4.84 5.57
N ASN A 251 -40.30 -4.54 4.35
CA ASN A 251 -40.19 -5.42 3.18
C ASN A 251 -39.45 -4.74 2.03
N ALA A 252 -38.12 -4.72 2.06
CA ALA A 252 -37.32 -4.19 0.96
C ALA A 252 -37.54 -4.93 -0.39
N GLY A 253 -38.12 -6.14 -0.39
CA GLY A 253 -38.62 -6.82 -1.60
C GLY A 253 -39.83 -6.13 -2.26
N ASN A 254 -40.72 -5.50 -1.49
CA ASN A 254 -41.82 -4.72 -2.04
C ASN A 254 -41.32 -3.42 -2.72
N MET A 255 -40.16 -2.91 -2.30
CA MET A 255 -39.54 -1.73 -2.94
C MET A 255 -39.07 -2.02 -4.36
N LEU A 256 -38.55 -3.23 -4.62
CA LEU A 256 -38.20 -3.64 -5.98
C LEU A 256 -39.41 -3.55 -6.88
N VAL A 257 -40.56 -4.06 -6.44
CA VAL A 257 -41.82 -4.00 -7.19
C VAL A 257 -42.33 -2.57 -7.36
N GLU A 258 -42.32 -1.75 -6.29
CA GLU A 258 -42.77 -0.35 -6.35
C GLU A 258 -41.92 0.50 -7.32
N PHE A 259 -40.61 0.27 -7.38
CA PHE A 259 -39.71 0.93 -8.32
C PHE A 259 -39.71 0.28 -9.72
N GLY A 260 -40.34 -0.89 -9.89
CA GLY A 260 -40.57 -1.54 -11.18
C GLY A 260 -39.53 -2.59 -11.59
N VAL A 261 -38.81 -3.18 -10.64
CA VAL A 261 -37.86 -4.29 -10.84
C VAL A 261 -38.61 -5.63 -10.71
N GLY A 262 -38.64 -6.44 -11.79
CA GLY A 262 -39.26 -7.77 -11.83
C GLY A 262 -40.27 -8.00 -12.98
N THR A 263 -40.57 -9.28 -13.27
CA THR A 263 -41.23 -9.76 -14.51
C THR A 263 -42.75 -9.64 -14.60
N ASN A 264 -43.46 -9.12 -13.58
CA ASN A 264 -44.90 -8.89 -13.70
C ASN A 264 -45.22 -7.60 -14.45
N ILE A 265 -45.03 -7.64 -15.76
CA ILE A 265 -45.44 -6.64 -16.76
C ILE A 265 -46.98 -6.41 -16.72
N ALA A 266 -47.73 -7.28 -16.04
CA ALA A 266 -49.20 -7.31 -16.04
C ALA A 266 -49.90 -6.51 -14.92
N VAL A 267 -49.20 -5.91 -13.94
CA VAL A 267 -49.87 -4.97 -13.01
C VAL A 267 -49.75 -3.55 -13.55
N THR A 268 -50.75 -3.20 -14.36
CA THR A 268 -51.01 -1.92 -15.03
C THR A 268 -51.34 -0.79 -14.05
N ALA A 269 -50.65 -0.69 -12.92
CA ALA A 269 -50.78 0.41 -11.96
C ALA A 269 -49.47 1.21 -11.93
N ARG A 270 -49.32 2.13 -12.89
CA ARG A 270 -48.28 3.17 -12.99
C ARG A 270 -46.86 2.72 -12.63
N LYS A 271 -46.09 2.23 -13.62
CA LYS A 271 -44.64 2.06 -13.48
C LYS A 271 -44.01 3.35 -12.92
N PHE A 272 -43.23 3.22 -11.85
CA PHE A 272 -42.47 4.35 -11.31
C PHE A 272 -41.59 4.95 -12.42
N PRO A 273 -41.62 6.27 -12.64
CA PRO A 273 -40.89 6.90 -13.75
C PRO A 273 -39.39 7.03 -13.44
N CYS A 274 -38.67 5.92 -13.25
CA CYS A 274 -37.28 5.89 -12.79
C CYS A 274 -36.27 6.58 -13.74
N VAL A 275 -35.41 7.45 -13.24
CA VAL A 275 -34.31 8.10 -13.99
C VAL A 275 -32.99 7.49 -13.51
N SER A 276 -31.95 7.43 -14.34
CA SER A 276 -30.67 6.77 -14.01
C SER A 276 -30.06 7.26 -12.69
N ILE A 277 -30.17 8.55 -12.35
CA ILE A 277 -29.72 9.08 -11.05
C ILE A 277 -30.52 8.51 -9.87
N VAL A 278 -31.84 8.38 -10.00
CA VAL A 278 -32.70 7.81 -8.96
C VAL A 278 -32.41 6.31 -8.81
N LEU A 279 -32.20 5.62 -9.94
CA LEU A 279 -31.75 4.24 -9.97
C LEU A 279 -30.41 4.05 -9.26
N HIS A 280 -29.44 4.92 -9.51
CA HIS A 280 -28.13 4.87 -8.88
C HIS A 280 -28.24 4.92 -7.35
N TYR A 281 -28.98 5.89 -6.80
CA TYR A 281 -29.17 5.99 -5.35
C TYR A 281 -30.06 4.88 -4.78
N PHE A 282 -31.02 4.39 -5.55
CA PHE A 282 -31.79 3.21 -5.17
C PHE A 282 -30.86 2.02 -4.92
N LEU A 283 -29.96 1.73 -5.86
CA LEU A 283 -28.97 0.65 -5.71
C LEU A 283 -27.93 0.92 -4.62
N LYS A 284 -27.54 2.18 -4.41
CA LYS A 284 -26.56 2.58 -3.38
C LYS A 284 -27.04 2.22 -1.98
N HIS A 285 -28.31 2.48 -1.69
CA HIS A 285 -28.91 2.27 -0.37
C HIS A 285 -29.58 0.91 -0.19
N LEU A 286 -29.88 0.20 -1.28
CA LEU A 286 -30.42 -1.16 -1.21
C LEU A 286 -29.38 -2.14 -0.62
N SER A 287 -29.86 -3.11 0.15
CA SER A 287 -29.00 -4.13 0.76
C SER A 287 -28.36 -5.02 -0.30
N ALA A 288 -27.08 -5.38 -0.10
CA ALA A 288 -26.32 -6.25 -0.99
C ALA A 288 -27.02 -7.61 -1.25
N ASP A 289 -27.64 -8.21 -0.22
CA ASP A 289 -28.32 -9.51 -0.35
C ASP A 289 -29.51 -9.46 -1.33
N LEU A 290 -30.33 -8.41 -1.27
CA LEU A 290 -31.45 -8.23 -2.18
C LEU A 290 -31.00 -7.92 -3.61
N ILE A 291 -29.93 -7.15 -3.77
CA ILE A 291 -29.34 -6.85 -5.06
C ILE A 291 -28.90 -8.17 -5.73
N SER A 292 -28.19 -9.00 -4.98
CA SER A 292 -27.60 -10.22 -5.53
C SER A 292 -28.63 -11.31 -5.84
N ASN A 293 -29.71 -11.40 -5.07
CA ASN A 293 -30.82 -12.31 -5.35
C ASN A 293 -31.62 -11.92 -6.60
N ASN A 294 -31.62 -10.64 -6.98
CA ASN A 294 -32.37 -10.10 -8.13
C ASN A 294 -31.43 -9.50 -9.20
N ALA A 295 -30.18 -9.94 -9.26
CA ALA A 295 -29.13 -9.29 -10.04
C ALA A 295 -29.49 -9.20 -11.54
N VAL A 296 -30.06 -10.25 -12.12
CA VAL A 296 -30.47 -10.27 -13.53
C VAL A 296 -31.57 -9.23 -13.82
N ASP A 297 -32.62 -9.20 -12.99
CA ASP A 297 -33.71 -8.23 -13.13
C ASP A 297 -33.21 -6.79 -12.95
N ILE A 298 -32.25 -6.58 -12.05
CA ILE A 298 -31.61 -5.27 -11.84
C ILE A 298 -30.77 -4.87 -13.06
N ILE A 299 -30.01 -5.80 -13.66
CA ILE A 299 -29.24 -5.53 -14.88
C ILE A 299 -30.18 -5.11 -16.02
N ASP A 300 -31.28 -5.85 -16.20
CA ASP A 300 -32.29 -5.50 -17.19
C ASP A 300 -32.91 -4.13 -16.86
N PHE A 301 -33.19 -3.85 -15.59
CA PHE A 301 -33.74 -2.56 -15.18
C PHE A 301 -32.78 -1.39 -15.45
N ILE A 302 -31.46 -1.57 -15.27
CA ILE A 302 -30.44 -0.60 -15.68
C ILE A 302 -30.46 -0.40 -17.19
N GLU A 303 -30.58 -1.48 -17.97
CA GLU A 303 -30.58 -1.38 -19.43
C GLU A 303 -31.79 -0.61 -19.98
N HIS A 304 -32.96 -0.75 -19.36
CA HIS A 304 -34.18 -0.05 -19.75
C HIS A 304 -34.21 1.44 -19.35
N ASN A 305 -33.40 1.87 -18.38
CA ASN A 305 -33.43 3.24 -17.83
C ASN A 305 -32.11 4.01 -18.05
N LYS A 306 -31.44 3.79 -19.18
CA LYS A 306 -30.24 4.56 -19.57
C LYS A 306 -30.62 6.00 -19.97
N ASP A 307 -29.98 6.99 -19.36
CA ASP A 307 -30.12 8.39 -19.71
C ASP A 307 -28.84 9.21 -19.38
N ILE A 308 -28.89 10.54 -19.57
CA ILE A 308 -27.72 11.44 -19.41
C ILE A 308 -27.42 11.81 -17.95
N SER A 309 -28.28 11.45 -16.99
CA SER A 309 -28.17 11.91 -15.60
C SER A 309 -27.03 11.24 -14.85
N VAL A 310 -26.77 9.96 -15.14
CA VAL A 310 -25.63 9.19 -14.63
C VAL A 310 -25.14 8.28 -15.73
N GLU A 311 -23.83 8.23 -15.93
CA GLU A 311 -23.22 7.36 -16.93
C GLU A 311 -23.41 5.89 -16.54
N SER A 312 -23.99 5.09 -17.42
CA SER A 312 -24.47 3.73 -17.07
C SER A 312 -23.37 2.79 -16.57
N HIS A 313 -22.13 2.97 -17.04
CA HIS A 313 -21.00 2.15 -16.58
C HIS A 313 -20.69 2.37 -15.08
N LEU A 314 -20.99 3.55 -14.52
CA LEU A 314 -20.84 3.82 -13.09
C LEU A 314 -21.91 3.10 -12.25
N VAL A 315 -23.12 2.95 -12.81
CA VAL A 315 -24.20 2.18 -12.18
C VAL A 315 -23.85 0.69 -12.14
N TYR A 316 -23.30 0.16 -13.24
CA TYR A 316 -22.79 -1.21 -13.28
C TYR A 316 -21.60 -1.42 -12.33
N ARG A 317 -20.68 -0.45 -12.20
CA ARG A 317 -19.60 -0.52 -11.20
C ARG A 317 -20.16 -0.66 -9.78
N LEU A 318 -21.14 0.18 -9.42
CA LEU A 318 -21.81 0.10 -8.11
C LEU A 318 -22.46 -1.27 -7.90
N LEU A 319 -23.14 -1.80 -8.92
CA LEU A 319 -23.74 -3.12 -8.88
C LEU A 319 -22.69 -4.22 -8.63
N GLY A 320 -21.57 -4.20 -9.34
CA GLY A 320 -20.48 -5.17 -9.16
C GLY A 320 -19.95 -5.16 -7.73
N HIS A 321 -19.65 -3.99 -7.16
CA HIS A 321 -19.19 -3.88 -5.78
C HIS A 321 -20.23 -4.40 -4.77
N LYS A 322 -21.52 -4.09 -4.98
CA LYS A 322 -22.61 -4.58 -4.11
C LYS A 322 -22.76 -6.10 -4.16
N ILE A 323 -22.58 -6.72 -5.32
CA ILE A 323 -22.60 -8.18 -5.44
C ILE A 323 -21.39 -8.79 -4.73
N CYS A 324 -20.20 -8.18 -4.79
CA CYS A 324 -19.03 -8.65 -4.04
C CYS A 324 -19.24 -8.68 -2.52
N GLU A 325 -20.05 -7.78 -1.95
CA GLU A 325 -20.26 -7.65 -0.50
C GLU A 325 -21.03 -8.82 0.15
N SER A 326 -21.70 -9.67 -0.63
CA SER A 326 -22.66 -10.67 -0.12
C SER A 326 -22.26 -12.12 -0.44
N GLN A 327 -22.83 -13.10 0.28
CA GLN A 327 -22.59 -14.54 0.08
C GLN A 327 -23.68 -15.14 -0.82
N HIS A 328 -23.29 -15.95 -1.81
CA HIS A 328 -24.16 -16.29 -2.94
C HIS A 328 -24.27 -17.77 -3.27
N SER A 329 -25.36 -18.12 -3.95
CA SER A 329 -25.43 -19.35 -4.73
C SER A 329 -24.71 -19.19 -6.07
N LEU A 330 -23.94 -20.21 -6.48
CA LEU A 330 -23.20 -20.24 -7.76
C LEU A 330 -24.12 -20.01 -8.97
N ALA A 331 -25.36 -20.48 -8.92
CA ALA A 331 -26.32 -20.36 -10.02
C ALA A 331 -26.78 -18.92 -10.27
N SER A 332 -27.08 -18.16 -9.21
CA SER A 332 -27.51 -16.74 -9.35
C SER A 332 -26.39 -15.89 -9.96
N ILE A 333 -25.16 -16.05 -9.45
CA ILE A 333 -24.00 -15.34 -9.98
C ILE A 333 -23.74 -15.70 -11.43
N SER A 334 -23.79 -16.99 -11.78
CA SER A 334 -23.54 -17.42 -13.16
C SER A 334 -24.51 -16.75 -14.13
N ASN A 335 -25.79 -16.64 -13.78
CA ASN A 335 -26.79 -15.97 -14.59
C ASN A 335 -26.52 -14.46 -14.69
N ALA A 336 -26.20 -13.80 -13.57
CA ALA A 336 -25.83 -12.40 -13.54
C ALA A 336 -24.59 -12.11 -14.40
N MET A 337 -23.54 -12.92 -14.27
CA MET A 337 -22.31 -12.80 -15.04
C MET A 337 -22.56 -13.00 -16.54
N ASN A 338 -23.33 -14.02 -16.93
CA ASN A 338 -23.74 -14.20 -18.33
C ASN A 338 -24.41 -12.95 -18.90
N ARG A 339 -25.33 -12.35 -18.13
CA ARG A 339 -26.02 -11.13 -18.54
C ARG A 339 -25.07 -9.93 -18.64
N ILE A 340 -24.17 -9.75 -17.67
CA ILE A 340 -23.14 -8.71 -17.71
C ILE A 340 -22.21 -8.86 -18.91
N MET A 341 -21.83 -10.09 -19.29
CA MET A 341 -21.01 -10.30 -20.48
C MET A 341 -21.72 -9.85 -21.77
N GLN A 342 -23.05 -10.02 -21.86
CA GLN A 342 -23.84 -9.49 -22.98
C GLN A 342 -23.86 -7.96 -22.98
N VAL A 343 -23.98 -7.33 -21.80
CA VAL A 343 -23.92 -5.88 -21.65
C VAL A 343 -22.55 -5.35 -22.07
N LEU A 344 -21.46 -5.96 -21.59
CA LEU A 344 -20.08 -5.61 -21.93
C LEU A 344 -19.81 -5.65 -23.44
N ALA A 345 -20.44 -6.60 -24.16
CA ALA A 345 -20.30 -6.70 -25.61
C ALA A 345 -20.81 -5.44 -26.36
N GLN A 346 -21.74 -4.68 -25.77
CA GLN A 346 -22.32 -3.47 -26.38
C GLN A 346 -21.43 -2.22 -26.23
N TYR A 347 -20.51 -2.20 -25.24
CA TYR A 347 -19.64 -1.04 -25.00
C TYR A 347 -18.50 -1.01 -26.01
N ASN A 348 -18.23 0.13 -26.65
CA ASN A 348 -17.11 0.30 -27.58
C ASN A 348 -15.94 1.10 -26.98
N ASN A 349 -16.22 1.98 -26.01
CA ASN A 349 -15.20 2.78 -25.34
C ASN A 349 -14.39 1.89 -24.37
N LEU A 350 -13.06 2.00 -24.42
CA LEU A 350 -12.16 1.20 -23.59
C LEU A 350 -12.32 1.52 -22.11
N ASN A 351 -12.30 2.80 -21.71
CA ASN A 351 -12.43 3.21 -20.32
C ASN A 351 -13.73 2.71 -19.68
N GLU A 352 -14.86 2.91 -20.36
CA GLU A 352 -16.17 2.44 -19.87
C GLU A 352 -16.21 0.92 -19.70
N TYR A 353 -15.60 0.19 -20.64
CA TYR A 353 -15.48 -1.26 -20.58
C TYR A 353 -14.61 -1.71 -19.39
N LEU A 354 -13.44 -1.09 -19.20
CA LEU A 354 -12.51 -1.41 -18.11
C LEU A 354 -13.12 -1.15 -16.73
N ILE A 355 -13.87 -0.05 -16.57
CA ILE A 355 -14.55 0.28 -15.31
C ILE A 355 -15.53 -0.81 -14.88
N ILE A 356 -16.31 -1.36 -15.84
CA ILE A 356 -17.25 -2.44 -15.55
C ILE A 356 -16.47 -3.73 -15.29
N VAL A 357 -15.49 -4.06 -16.13
CA VAL A 357 -14.69 -5.28 -15.96
C VAL A 357 -14.00 -5.34 -14.60
N ASP A 358 -13.33 -4.27 -14.17
CA ASP A 358 -12.60 -4.26 -12.90
C ASP A 358 -13.51 -4.53 -11.69
N ALA A 359 -14.77 -4.04 -11.73
CA ALA A 359 -15.76 -4.25 -10.68
C ALA A 359 -16.28 -5.69 -10.61
N PHE A 360 -16.43 -6.36 -11.76
CA PHE A 360 -16.92 -7.74 -11.84
C PHE A 360 -15.79 -8.79 -11.84
N LEU A 361 -14.54 -8.38 -12.04
CA LEU A 361 -13.38 -9.28 -12.08
C LEU A 361 -13.18 -9.99 -10.74
N GLU A 362 -13.39 -9.30 -9.62
CA GLU A 362 -13.26 -9.93 -8.29
C GLU A 362 -14.26 -11.07 -8.12
N ILE A 363 -15.51 -10.89 -8.57
CA ILE A 363 -16.54 -11.94 -8.55
C ILE A 363 -16.11 -13.12 -9.43
N LEU A 364 -15.64 -12.84 -10.65
CA LEU A 364 -15.18 -13.87 -11.59
C LEU A 364 -14.06 -14.73 -11.00
N LEU A 365 -13.09 -14.09 -10.32
CA LEU A 365 -11.97 -14.76 -9.69
C LEU A 365 -12.43 -15.54 -8.44
N LEU A 366 -13.21 -14.92 -7.54
CA LEU A 366 -13.75 -15.57 -6.33
C LEU A 366 -14.51 -16.87 -6.63
N TYR A 367 -15.32 -16.89 -7.69
CA TYR A 367 -16.13 -18.05 -8.08
C TYR A 367 -15.47 -18.91 -9.16
N SER A 368 -14.17 -18.71 -9.44
CA SER A 368 -13.36 -19.52 -10.37
C SER A 368 -13.96 -19.65 -11.79
N MET A 369 -14.62 -18.61 -12.29
CA MET A 369 -15.25 -18.62 -13.62
C MET A 369 -14.25 -18.29 -14.75
N LYS A 370 -13.20 -19.10 -14.87
CA LYS A 370 -12.04 -18.86 -15.76
C LYS A 370 -12.41 -18.70 -17.24
N ASN A 371 -13.52 -19.29 -17.69
CA ASN A 371 -13.96 -19.25 -19.08
C ASN A 371 -14.25 -17.84 -19.61
N TYR A 372 -14.53 -16.87 -18.73
CA TYR A 372 -14.77 -15.49 -19.15
C TYR A 372 -13.49 -14.66 -19.32
N LEU A 373 -12.36 -15.09 -18.75
CA LEU A 373 -11.10 -14.33 -18.83
C LEU A 373 -10.62 -14.12 -20.28
N PRO A 374 -10.61 -15.15 -21.16
CA PRO A 374 -10.25 -14.96 -22.57
C PRO A 374 -11.18 -13.97 -23.29
N VAL A 375 -12.49 -14.01 -22.98
CA VAL A 375 -13.48 -13.10 -23.56
C VAL A 375 -13.24 -11.66 -23.10
N ILE A 376 -12.92 -11.48 -21.82
CA ILE A 376 -12.62 -10.17 -21.25
C ILE A 376 -11.34 -9.59 -21.86
N LEU A 377 -10.24 -10.35 -21.86
CA LEU A 377 -8.95 -9.94 -22.39
C LEU A 377 -9.01 -9.69 -23.90
N GLY A 378 -9.66 -10.57 -24.67
CA GLY A 378 -9.93 -10.34 -26.09
C GLY A 378 -10.81 -9.10 -26.33
N GLY A 379 -11.75 -8.84 -25.41
CA GLY A 379 -12.56 -7.62 -25.42
C GLY A 379 -11.76 -6.34 -25.15
N ILE A 380 -10.74 -6.39 -24.30
CA ILE A 380 -9.78 -5.30 -24.09
C ILE A 380 -9.01 -5.06 -25.39
N MET A 381 -8.44 -6.11 -25.96
CA MET A 381 -7.63 -6.02 -27.19
C MET A 381 -8.41 -5.45 -28.38
N LYS A 382 -9.69 -5.84 -28.53
CA LYS A 382 -10.56 -5.32 -29.59
C LYS A 382 -10.76 -3.80 -29.51
N ARG A 383 -10.66 -3.23 -28.31
CA ARG A 383 -10.99 -1.82 -28.01
C ARG A 383 -9.74 -0.97 -27.78
N SER A 384 -8.61 -1.59 -27.45
CA SER A 384 -7.33 -0.93 -27.32
C SER A 384 -6.77 -0.55 -28.68
N GLN A 385 -6.43 0.73 -28.84
CA GLN A 385 -5.50 1.18 -29.87
C GLN A 385 -4.19 1.52 -29.16
N PRO A 386 -3.04 0.94 -29.55
CA PRO A 386 -1.79 1.04 -28.78
C PRO A 386 -1.34 2.49 -28.52
N ASP A 387 -1.69 3.44 -29.40
CA ASP A 387 -1.28 4.85 -29.27
C ASP A 387 -2.30 5.76 -28.56
N LYS A 388 -3.41 5.23 -28.03
CA LYS A 388 -4.52 6.05 -27.48
C LYS A 388 -5.00 5.63 -26.09
N VAL A 389 -4.27 4.77 -25.39
CA VAL A 389 -4.62 4.39 -24.02
C VAL A 389 -4.12 5.50 -23.09
N GLY A 390 -5.04 6.21 -22.43
CA GLY A 390 -4.71 7.26 -21.47
C GLY A 390 -4.38 6.71 -20.08
N ASP A 391 -3.92 7.59 -19.19
CA ASP A 391 -3.44 7.21 -17.85
C ASP A 391 -4.51 6.49 -16.99
N VAL A 392 -5.77 6.91 -17.11
CA VAL A 392 -6.90 6.30 -16.36
C VAL A 392 -7.16 4.86 -16.82
N GLU A 393 -7.08 4.62 -18.13
CA GLU A 393 -7.18 3.25 -18.66
C GLU A 393 -5.98 2.41 -18.24
N MET A 394 -4.78 2.98 -18.18
CA MET A 394 -3.57 2.27 -17.74
C MET A 394 -3.65 1.82 -16.28
N ASP A 395 -4.19 2.65 -15.38
CA ASP A 395 -4.41 2.24 -13.99
C ASP A 395 -5.42 1.10 -13.86
N SER A 396 -6.47 1.12 -14.67
CA SER A 396 -7.48 0.07 -14.71
C SER A 396 -6.91 -1.24 -15.28
N LEU A 397 -6.12 -1.17 -16.36
CA LEU A 397 -5.42 -2.33 -16.94
C LEU A 397 -4.44 -2.95 -15.95
N LYS A 398 -3.62 -2.12 -15.29
CA LYS A 398 -2.71 -2.54 -14.22
C LYS A 398 -3.47 -3.27 -13.11
N SER A 399 -4.57 -2.70 -12.61
CA SER A 399 -5.43 -3.34 -11.59
C SER A 399 -5.91 -4.71 -12.03
N ILE A 400 -6.47 -4.81 -13.24
CA ILE A 400 -6.99 -6.06 -13.81
C ILE A 400 -5.89 -7.13 -13.91
N LEU A 401 -4.73 -6.80 -14.47
CA LEU A 401 -3.63 -7.76 -14.64
C LEU A 401 -3.07 -8.23 -13.29
N VAL A 402 -2.90 -7.33 -12.33
CA VAL A 402 -2.43 -7.68 -10.97
C VAL A 402 -3.44 -8.57 -10.25
N LYS A 403 -4.75 -8.28 -10.34
CA LYS A 403 -5.83 -9.13 -9.79
C LYS A 403 -5.78 -10.54 -10.39
N ILE A 404 -5.59 -10.65 -11.72
CA ILE A 404 -5.44 -11.95 -12.41
C ILE A 404 -4.20 -12.69 -11.90
N ILE A 405 -3.01 -12.06 -11.88
CA ILE A 405 -1.76 -12.69 -11.43
C ILE A 405 -1.87 -13.21 -9.99
N ASN A 406 -2.50 -12.45 -9.11
CA ASN A 406 -2.63 -12.82 -7.70
C ASN A 406 -3.57 -14.03 -7.49
N HIS A 407 -4.61 -14.16 -8.31
CA HIS A 407 -5.58 -15.24 -8.21
C HIS A 407 -5.05 -16.61 -8.62
N PHE A 408 -4.24 -16.72 -9.67
CA PHE A 408 -3.67 -18.00 -10.11
C PHE A 408 -2.50 -18.42 -9.23
N ASP A 409 -2.34 -19.70 -8.89
CA ASP A 409 -1.22 -20.16 -8.06
C ASP A 409 0.12 -20.15 -8.81
N ARG A 410 0.10 -20.58 -10.08
CA ARG A 410 1.28 -20.67 -10.94
C ARG A 410 1.26 -19.57 -12.00
N LEU A 411 2.43 -19.02 -12.27
CA LEU A 411 2.59 -18.01 -13.33
C LEU A 411 2.31 -18.61 -14.73
N ASP A 412 2.59 -19.90 -14.92
CA ASP A 412 2.40 -20.59 -16.20
C ASP A 412 0.93 -20.59 -16.62
N ASP A 413 0.01 -20.76 -15.65
CA ASP A 413 -1.42 -20.71 -15.90
C ASP A 413 -1.89 -19.31 -16.34
N VAL A 414 -1.19 -18.26 -15.90
CA VAL A 414 -1.47 -16.86 -16.29
C VAL A 414 -0.95 -16.59 -17.69
N LEU A 415 0.29 -17.02 -17.98
CA LEU A 415 0.90 -16.85 -19.30
C LEU A 415 0.19 -17.66 -20.39
N ALA A 416 -0.46 -18.77 -20.01
CA ALA A 416 -1.28 -19.58 -20.90
C ALA A 416 -2.66 -18.96 -21.22
N LEU A 417 -3.05 -17.86 -20.57
CA LEU A 417 -4.32 -17.18 -20.88
C LEU A 417 -4.23 -16.47 -22.22
N ASP A 418 -5.21 -16.74 -23.09
CA ASP A 418 -5.32 -16.08 -24.39
C ASP A 418 -5.37 -14.56 -24.23
N HIS A 419 -4.57 -13.86 -25.05
CA HIS A 419 -4.43 -12.41 -25.08
C HIS A 419 -3.79 -11.77 -23.83
N PHE A 420 -3.40 -12.52 -22.80
CA PHE A 420 -2.79 -11.92 -21.59
C PHE A 420 -1.50 -11.16 -21.89
N THR A 421 -0.58 -11.78 -22.63
CA THR A 421 0.68 -11.15 -23.05
C THR A 421 0.45 -9.93 -23.93
N LEU A 422 -0.52 -10.01 -24.86
CA LEU A 422 -0.89 -8.87 -25.71
C LEU A 422 -1.44 -7.69 -24.91
N VAL A 423 -2.22 -7.94 -23.85
CA VAL A 423 -2.73 -6.88 -22.96
C VAL A 423 -1.59 -6.33 -22.09
N LEU A 424 -0.66 -7.18 -21.64
CA LEU A 424 0.54 -6.76 -20.91
C LEU A 424 1.42 -5.83 -21.74
N ASP A 425 1.55 -6.10 -23.04
CA ASP A 425 2.33 -5.29 -23.98
C ASP A 425 1.74 -3.88 -24.21
N LEU A 426 0.46 -3.65 -23.86
CA LEU A 426 -0.14 -2.31 -23.88
C LEU A 426 0.40 -1.41 -22.77
N LEU A 427 0.87 -1.98 -21.66
CA LEU A 427 1.41 -1.20 -20.55
C LEU A 427 2.82 -0.70 -20.86
N TYR A 428 3.13 0.51 -20.40
CA TYR A 428 4.48 1.08 -20.44
C TYR A 428 4.86 1.71 -19.10
N GLY A 429 6.14 2.07 -18.95
CA GLY A 429 6.64 2.80 -17.78
C GLY A 429 6.34 2.12 -16.43
N SER A 430 5.90 2.91 -15.45
CA SER A 430 5.64 2.47 -14.07
C SER A 430 4.51 1.43 -13.96
N TRP A 431 3.47 1.53 -14.80
CA TRP A 431 2.37 0.56 -14.81
C TRP A 431 2.86 -0.83 -15.19
N ARG A 432 3.65 -0.94 -16.26
CA ARG A 432 4.25 -2.22 -16.68
C ARG A 432 5.19 -2.78 -15.63
N ASN A 433 6.03 -1.92 -15.04
CA ASN A 433 6.97 -2.31 -13.99
C ASN A 433 6.25 -2.93 -12.78
N THR A 434 5.11 -2.36 -12.40
CA THR A 434 4.29 -2.91 -11.30
C THR A 434 3.80 -4.33 -11.60
N VAL A 435 3.38 -4.59 -12.84
CA VAL A 435 2.93 -5.92 -13.25
C VAL A 435 4.11 -6.91 -13.26
N TYR A 436 5.25 -6.54 -13.83
CA TYR A 436 6.45 -7.39 -13.83
C TYR A 436 6.97 -7.70 -12.43
N MET A 437 6.96 -6.75 -11.50
CA MET A 437 7.30 -7.01 -10.09
C MET A 437 6.39 -8.07 -9.48
N ASN A 438 5.07 -7.98 -9.71
CA ASN A 438 4.13 -9.00 -9.23
C ASN A 438 4.37 -10.38 -9.86
N MET A 439 4.70 -10.43 -11.16
CA MET A 439 5.06 -11.68 -11.86
C MET A 439 6.34 -12.31 -11.29
N LEU A 440 7.40 -11.53 -11.08
CA LEU A 440 8.65 -12.01 -10.46
C LEU A 440 8.43 -12.47 -9.02
N HIS A 441 7.65 -11.72 -8.24
CA HIS A 441 7.29 -12.11 -6.88
C HIS A 441 6.51 -13.43 -6.85
N LYS A 442 5.55 -13.63 -7.78
CA LYS A 442 4.82 -14.89 -7.91
C LYS A 442 5.73 -16.04 -8.34
N ALA A 443 6.61 -15.80 -9.31
CA ALA A 443 7.53 -16.81 -9.82
C ALA A 443 8.53 -17.28 -8.75
N THR A 444 9.13 -16.35 -8.00
CA THR A 444 10.12 -16.66 -6.97
C THR A 444 9.53 -17.37 -5.74
N ARG A 445 8.23 -17.17 -5.45
CA ARG A 445 7.52 -17.94 -4.41
C ARG A 445 7.22 -19.38 -4.79
N SER A 446 7.07 -19.67 -6.08
CA SER A 446 6.67 -21.00 -6.57
C SER A 446 7.78 -22.06 -6.52
N GLY A 447 8.98 -21.70 -6.09
CA GLY A 447 10.15 -22.58 -6.02
C GLY A 447 11.13 -22.35 -7.17
N GLN A 448 11.96 -23.35 -7.47
CA GLN A 448 13.01 -23.28 -8.48
C GLN A 448 12.42 -23.18 -9.90
N ILE A 449 13.01 -22.34 -10.75
CA ILE A 449 12.55 -22.06 -12.11
C ILE A 449 13.47 -22.80 -13.09
N GLY A 450 12.96 -23.84 -13.75
CA GLY A 450 13.75 -24.69 -14.66
C GLY A 450 13.30 -24.68 -16.12
N ASP A 451 12.13 -24.12 -16.43
CA ASP A 451 11.63 -24.06 -17.81
C ASP A 451 12.35 -22.93 -18.60
N PRO A 452 13.08 -23.25 -19.68
CA PRO A 452 13.82 -22.26 -20.48
C PRO A 452 12.96 -21.12 -21.01
N THR A 453 11.70 -21.38 -21.38
CA THR A 453 10.81 -20.35 -21.94
C THR A 453 10.42 -19.33 -20.88
N ARG A 454 10.09 -19.80 -19.68
CA ARG A 454 9.80 -18.96 -18.52
C ARG A 454 11.02 -18.18 -18.05
N ILE A 455 12.20 -18.80 -18.07
CA ILE A 455 13.45 -18.12 -17.73
C ILE A 455 13.68 -16.95 -18.70
N GLN A 456 13.53 -17.18 -20.01
CA GLN A 456 13.71 -16.13 -21.01
C GLN A 456 12.72 -14.98 -20.83
N PHE A 457 11.42 -15.28 -20.66
CA PHE A 457 10.40 -14.25 -20.43
C PHE A 457 10.68 -13.42 -19.16
N LEU A 458 11.01 -14.08 -18.05
CA LEU A 458 11.30 -13.37 -16.79
C LEU A 458 12.62 -12.61 -16.85
N PHE A 459 13.58 -13.08 -17.65
CA PHE A 459 14.83 -12.38 -17.90
C PHE A 459 14.59 -11.06 -18.66
N GLU A 460 13.81 -11.09 -19.74
CA GLU A 460 13.41 -9.89 -20.49
C GLU A 460 12.63 -8.91 -19.61
N ALA A 461 11.68 -9.40 -18.80
CA ALA A 461 10.96 -8.58 -17.82
C ALA A 461 11.91 -7.94 -16.79
N SER A 462 12.91 -8.69 -16.32
CA SER A 462 13.92 -8.20 -15.37
C SER A 462 14.85 -7.15 -16.00
N GLN A 463 15.21 -7.28 -17.27
CA GLN A 463 15.99 -6.27 -18.00
C GLN A 463 15.24 -4.95 -18.09
N LEU A 464 13.96 -4.99 -18.46
CA LEU A 464 13.12 -3.79 -18.52
C LEU A 464 12.93 -3.14 -17.14
N LEU A 465 12.88 -3.95 -16.07
CA LEU A 465 12.87 -3.44 -14.70
C LEU A 465 14.20 -2.78 -14.32
N HIS A 466 15.33 -3.38 -14.68
CA HIS A 466 16.66 -2.82 -14.43
C HIS A 466 16.88 -1.48 -15.12
N GLU A 467 16.48 -1.36 -16.39
CA GLU A 467 16.54 -0.09 -17.15
C GLU A 467 15.74 1.05 -16.48
N SER A 468 14.74 0.70 -15.66
CA SER A 468 13.92 1.66 -14.92
C SER A 468 14.48 2.05 -13.55
N ILE A 469 15.60 1.45 -13.12
CA ILE A 469 16.25 1.77 -11.85
C ILE A 469 17.13 3.01 -12.07
N ASP A 470 16.76 4.10 -11.41
CA ASP A 470 17.63 5.27 -11.32
C ASP A 470 18.71 5.02 -10.26
N ILE A 471 19.91 4.68 -10.73
CA ILE A 471 21.10 4.42 -9.89
C ILE A 471 21.48 5.67 -9.07
N SER A 472 21.12 6.87 -9.54
CA SER A 472 21.42 8.13 -8.84
C SER A 472 20.49 8.41 -7.66
N ASN A 473 19.27 7.83 -7.65
CA ASN A 473 18.26 7.99 -6.62
C ASN A 473 17.72 6.64 -6.13
N MET A 474 18.45 6.02 -5.19
CA MET A 474 18.08 4.72 -4.61
C MET A 474 16.94 4.85 -3.59
N ASN A 475 15.70 4.86 -4.09
CA ASN A 475 14.47 4.79 -3.30
C ASN A 475 14.13 3.33 -2.91
N ASP A 476 13.24 3.16 -1.93
CA ASP A 476 12.81 1.82 -1.47
C ASP A 476 12.18 0.97 -2.58
N GLU A 477 11.50 1.59 -3.56
CA GLU A 477 10.99 0.88 -4.75
C GLU A 477 12.11 0.33 -5.64
N ASN A 478 13.20 1.09 -5.83
CA ASN A 478 14.34 0.65 -6.63
C ASN A 478 15.08 -0.52 -5.94
N LYS A 479 15.20 -0.47 -4.62
CA LYS A 479 15.70 -1.61 -3.82
C LYS A 479 14.80 -2.83 -3.98
N HIS A 480 13.48 -2.65 -3.94
CA HIS A 480 12.54 -3.75 -4.12
C HIS A 480 12.66 -4.42 -5.51
N LYS A 481 12.83 -3.62 -6.58
CA LYS A 481 13.11 -4.14 -7.93
C LYS A 481 14.41 -4.96 -7.94
N ALA A 482 15.49 -4.42 -7.38
CA ALA A 482 16.79 -5.09 -7.32
C ALA A 482 16.71 -6.42 -6.54
N ASP A 483 16.00 -6.45 -5.41
CA ASP A 483 15.78 -7.66 -4.61
C ASP A 483 15.01 -8.74 -5.39
N LEU A 484 13.98 -8.35 -6.15
CA LEU A 484 13.21 -9.30 -6.97
C LEU A 484 14.05 -9.88 -8.11
N ILE A 485 14.85 -9.05 -8.78
CA ILE A 485 15.77 -9.50 -9.84
C ILE A 485 16.82 -10.46 -9.24
N SER A 486 17.43 -10.10 -8.12
CA SER A 486 18.41 -10.94 -7.41
C SER A 486 17.82 -12.29 -6.99
N ARG A 487 16.61 -12.29 -6.43
CA ARG A 487 15.88 -13.51 -6.09
C ARG A 487 15.54 -14.34 -7.32
N PHE A 488 15.10 -13.73 -8.42
CA PHE A 488 14.84 -14.46 -9.66
C PHE A 488 16.09 -15.19 -10.14
N VAL A 489 17.21 -14.47 -10.28
CA VAL A 489 18.49 -15.04 -10.72
C VAL A 489 18.91 -16.21 -9.81
N GLY A 490 18.78 -16.07 -8.49
CA GLY A 490 19.12 -17.13 -7.53
C GLY A 490 18.20 -18.36 -7.55
N MET A 491 16.99 -18.25 -8.12
CA MET A 491 16.01 -19.34 -8.20
C MET A 491 16.04 -20.09 -9.54
N VAL A 492 16.79 -19.60 -10.53
CA VAL A 492 16.96 -20.27 -11.83
C VAL A 492 17.80 -21.53 -11.68
N ASN A 493 17.36 -22.63 -12.27
CA ASN A 493 18.08 -23.89 -12.24
C ASN A 493 17.84 -24.76 -13.48
N PHE A 494 18.84 -24.84 -14.34
CA PHE A 494 18.87 -25.69 -15.54
C PHE A 494 19.12 -27.19 -15.26
N GLY A 495 19.11 -27.63 -14.00
CA GLY A 495 19.27 -29.04 -13.65
C GLY A 495 20.64 -29.60 -14.04
N ALA A 496 20.66 -30.58 -14.96
CA ALA A 496 21.89 -31.25 -15.40
C ALA A 496 22.72 -30.43 -16.40
N GLU A 497 22.13 -29.43 -17.05
CA GLU A 497 22.75 -28.60 -18.09
C GLU A 497 23.61 -27.48 -17.48
N ARG A 498 24.75 -27.87 -16.89
CA ARG A 498 25.62 -26.95 -16.14
C ARG A 498 26.24 -25.83 -16.99
N GLU A 499 26.58 -26.11 -18.24
CA GLU A 499 27.14 -25.11 -19.16
C GLU A 499 26.12 -24.04 -19.55
N GLN A 500 24.87 -24.44 -19.78
CA GLN A 500 23.78 -23.50 -20.05
C GLN A 500 23.51 -22.62 -18.83
N HIS A 501 23.57 -23.19 -17.62
CA HIS A 501 23.48 -22.40 -16.39
C HIS A 501 24.62 -21.37 -16.31
N LEU A 502 25.87 -21.76 -16.55
CA LEU A 502 26.99 -20.81 -16.52
C LEU A 502 26.86 -19.72 -17.60
N SER A 503 26.36 -20.07 -18.79
CA SER A 503 26.06 -19.09 -19.85
C SER A 503 25.00 -18.09 -19.40
N PHE A 504 23.93 -18.55 -18.75
CA PHE A 504 22.89 -17.68 -18.17
C PHE A 504 23.47 -16.75 -17.07
N LEU A 505 24.36 -17.22 -16.20
CA LEU A 505 25.03 -16.37 -15.22
C LEU A 505 25.88 -15.29 -15.90
N SER A 506 26.57 -15.65 -16.98
CA SER A 506 27.35 -14.70 -17.78
C SER A 506 26.48 -13.65 -18.46
N GLN A 507 25.34 -14.03 -19.01
CA GLN A 507 24.36 -13.10 -19.60
C GLN A 507 23.77 -12.18 -18.52
N SER A 508 23.44 -12.74 -17.36
CA SER A 508 22.90 -12.00 -16.21
C SER A 508 23.89 -10.96 -15.67
N ARG A 509 25.20 -11.30 -15.63
CA ARG A 509 26.26 -10.35 -15.26
C ARG A 509 26.32 -9.16 -16.22
N ALA A 510 26.13 -9.40 -17.51
CA ALA A 510 26.16 -8.34 -18.53
C ALA A 510 24.89 -7.47 -18.51
N ALA A 511 23.73 -8.06 -18.18
CA ALA A 511 22.45 -7.37 -18.16
C ALA A 511 22.20 -6.54 -16.88
N PHE A 512 22.75 -6.96 -15.74
CA PHE A 512 22.48 -6.39 -14.42
C PHE A 512 23.76 -5.88 -13.73
N ASP A 513 24.61 -5.18 -14.49
CA ASP A 513 25.90 -4.66 -14.02
C ASP A 513 25.80 -3.62 -12.90
N GLY A 514 24.68 -2.90 -12.80
CA GLY A 514 24.42 -1.88 -11.79
C GLY A 514 24.04 -2.40 -10.40
N ILE A 515 23.72 -3.69 -10.23
CA ILE A 515 23.20 -4.24 -8.97
C ILE A 515 24.22 -5.18 -8.30
N ASP A 516 24.78 -4.76 -7.18
CA ASP A 516 25.79 -5.54 -6.46
C ASP A 516 25.23 -6.81 -5.81
N GLU A 517 23.98 -6.78 -5.33
CA GLU A 517 23.29 -7.95 -4.77
C GLU A 517 23.12 -9.07 -5.80
N VAL A 518 22.91 -8.71 -7.08
CA VAL A 518 22.82 -9.68 -8.17
C VAL A 518 24.20 -10.29 -8.41
N LYS A 519 25.28 -9.49 -8.47
CA LYS A 519 26.65 -10.00 -8.64
C LYS A 519 27.04 -10.99 -7.54
N THR A 520 26.74 -10.69 -6.28
CA THR A 520 26.96 -11.60 -5.14
C THR A 520 26.19 -12.91 -5.34
N THR A 521 24.92 -12.84 -5.76
CA THR A 521 24.10 -14.03 -6.05
C THR A 521 24.64 -14.85 -7.23
N LEU A 522 25.17 -14.21 -8.27
CA LEU A 522 25.81 -14.87 -9.42
C LEU A 522 27.06 -15.64 -8.97
N ILE A 523 27.90 -15.04 -8.13
CA ILE A 523 29.12 -15.68 -7.61
C ILE A 523 28.78 -16.88 -6.74
N HIS A 524 27.84 -16.76 -5.81
CA HIS A 524 27.40 -17.90 -4.99
C HIS A 524 26.77 -19.02 -5.85
N SER A 525 26.03 -18.68 -6.90
CA SER A 525 25.45 -19.66 -7.82
C SER A 525 26.54 -20.38 -8.63
N SER A 526 27.53 -19.66 -9.15
CA SER A 526 28.71 -20.22 -9.82
C SER A 526 29.51 -21.14 -8.89
N ASN A 527 29.74 -20.71 -7.65
CA ASN A 527 30.39 -21.48 -6.59
C ASN A 527 29.63 -22.79 -6.29
N ASN A 528 28.31 -22.74 -6.21
CA ASN A 528 27.47 -23.92 -6.03
C ASN A 528 27.54 -24.88 -7.24
N LEU A 529 27.58 -24.36 -8.48
CA LEU A 529 27.77 -25.17 -9.69
C LEU A 529 29.13 -25.89 -9.67
N ALA A 530 30.19 -25.17 -9.30
CA ALA A 530 31.52 -25.74 -9.16
C ALA A 530 31.54 -26.87 -8.11
N ILE A 531 31.00 -26.64 -6.90
CA ILE A 531 30.94 -27.67 -5.85
C ILE A 531 30.15 -28.91 -6.30
N LYS A 532 28.99 -28.72 -6.95
CA LYS A 532 28.19 -29.83 -7.49
C LYS A 532 29.00 -30.65 -8.51
N SER A 533 29.71 -29.98 -9.42
CA SER A 533 30.55 -30.66 -10.41
C SER A 533 31.68 -31.50 -9.78
N ILE A 534 32.29 -31.03 -8.68
CA ILE A 534 33.31 -31.79 -7.94
C ILE A 534 32.70 -33.03 -7.26
N ARG A 535 31.53 -32.88 -6.62
CA ARG A 535 30.86 -33.97 -5.88
C ARG A 535 30.39 -35.09 -6.79
N ASP A 536 29.92 -34.77 -7.99
CA ASP A 536 29.39 -35.76 -8.93
C ASP A 536 30.52 -36.60 -9.58
N ASN A 537 31.79 -36.41 -9.19
CA ASN A 537 33.01 -37.05 -9.73
C ASN A 537 33.18 -36.92 -11.24
N VAL A 538 32.39 -36.08 -11.90
CA VAL A 538 32.57 -35.71 -13.29
C VAL A 538 33.61 -34.59 -13.32
N LYS A 539 34.89 -34.96 -13.25
CA LYS A 539 36.03 -34.00 -13.30
C LYS A 539 36.12 -33.30 -14.66
N PHE A 540 35.20 -32.39 -14.97
CA PHE A 540 35.41 -31.38 -16.00
C PHE A 540 36.27 -30.26 -15.41
N LEU A 541 37.58 -30.49 -15.31
CA LEU A 541 38.55 -29.47 -14.86
C LEU A 541 38.39 -28.17 -15.67
N SER A 542 38.06 -28.27 -16.96
CA SER A 542 37.72 -27.13 -17.81
C SER A 542 36.53 -26.32 -17.29
N PHE A 543 35.43 -27.00 -16.94
CA PHE A 543 34.22 -26.34 -16.42
C PHE A 543 34.48 -25.66 -15.07
N LEU A 544 35.24 -26.33 -14.18
CA LEU A 544 35.65 -25.73 -12.90
C LEU A 544 36.48 -24.46 -13.12
N LYS A 545 37.44 -24.50 -14.05
CA LYS A 545 38.21 -23.31 -14.43
C LYS A 545 37.29 -22.21 -14.97
N SER A 546 36.28 -22.54 -15.77
CA SER A 546 35.31 -21.55 -16.28
C SER A 546 34.49 -20.91 -15.16
N CYS A 547 34.01 -21.67 -14.16
CA CYS A 547 33.30 -21.12 -13.00
C CYS A 547 34.19 -20.20 -12.15
N VAL A 548 35.43 -20.62 -11.89
CA VAL A 548 36.40 -19.81 -11.13
C VAL A 548 36.79 -18.55 -11.89
N ALA A 549 37.08 -18.65 -13.19
CA ALA A 549 37.41 -17.50 -14.04
C ALA A 549 36.23 -16.52 -14.14
N PHE A 550 34.99 -17.01 -14.20
CA PHE A 550 33.80 -16.17 -14.13
C PHE A 550 33.76 -15.37 -12.82
N ASN A 551 34.05 -16.01 -11.68
CA ASN A 551 34.08 -15.35 -10.39
C ASN A 551 35.24 -14.35 -10.29
N GLU A 552 36.44 -14.70 -10.78
CA GLU A 552 37.62 -13.82 -10.81
C GLU A 552 37.37 -12.50 -11.55
N VAL A 553 36.56 -12.51 -12.60
CA VAL A 553 36.19 -11.30 -13.35
C VAL A 553 35.00 -10.56 -12.71
N THR A 554 34.14 -11.26 -11.97
CA THR A 554 32.92 -10.67 -11.38
C THR A 554 33.17 -10.01 -10.03
N VAL A 555 33.94 -10.64 -9.13
CA VAL A 555 34.20 -10.12 -7.77
C VAL A 555 34.78 -8.69 -7.78
N PRO A 556 35.76 -8.32 -8.63
CA PRO A 556 36.31 -6.96 -8.65
C PRO A 556 35.28 -5.86 -8.92
N SER A 557 34.16 -6.19 -9.58
CA SER A 557 33.12 -5.24 -9.99
C SER A 557 32.10 -4.89 -8.90
N ILE A 558 32.21 -5.50 -7.71
CA ILE A 558 31.37 -5.21 -6.54
C ILE A 558 31.96 -4.03 -5.76
N SER A 559 31.12 -3.08 -5.33
CA SER A 559 31.60 -1.91 -4.58
C SER A 559 32.05 -2.25 -3.16
N ASP A 560 31.28 -3.06 -2.42
CA ASP A 560 31.57 -3.43 -1.03
C ASP A 560 32.91 -4.18 -0.89
N CYS A 561 33.87 -3.54 -0.22
CA CYS A 561 35.21 -4.09 0.00
C CYS A 561 35.19 -5.35 0.90
N ILE A 562 34.37 -5.37 1.95
CA ILE A 562 34.32 -6.49 2.90
C ILE A 562 33.62 -7.69 2.24
N GLY A 563 32.53 -7.45 1.52
CA GLY A 563 31.86 -8.44 0.68
C GLY A 563 32.80 -9.03 -0.38
N ARG A 564 33.56 -8.20 -1.09
CA ARG A 564 34.58 -8.67 -2.05
C ARG A 564 35.61 -9.59 -1.40
N MET A 565 36.16 -9.20 -0.25
CA MET A 565 37.12 -10.04 0.47
C MET A 565 36.52 -11.40 0.81
N ASN A 566 35.29 -11.45 1.32
CA ASN A 566 34.63 -12.72 1.63
C ASN A 566 34.42 -13.59 0.38
N LEU A 567 33.96 -12.99 -0.73
CA LEU A 567 33.71 -13.71 -1.98
C LEU A 567 34.99 -14.26 -2.63
N TYR A 568 36.11 -13.52 -2.54
CA TYR A 568 37.42 -14.04 -2.95
C TYR A 568 37.82 -15.25 -2.12
N VAL A 569 37.67 -15.20 -0.80
CA VAL A 569 38.02 -16.31 0.10
C VAL A 569 37.14 -17.54 -0.18
N GLU A 570 35.83 -17.38 -0.32
CA GLU A 570 34.91 -18.48 -0.67
C GLU A 570 35.27 -19.12 -2.02
N THR A 571 35.59 -18.30 -3.03
CA THR A 571 35.98 -18.79 -4.35
C THR A 571 37.35 -19.49 -4.30
N ALA A 572 38.28 -19.00 -3.49
CA ALA A 572 39.59 -19.62 -3.29
C ALA A 572 39.48 -21.00 -2.61
N GLU A 573 38.57 -21.15 -1.65
CA GLU A 573 38.25 -22.45 -1.03
C GLU A 573 37.78 -23.48 -2.06
N ILE A 574 36.94 -23.04 -3.00
CA ILE A 574 36.42 -23.91 -4.07
C ILE A 574 37.49 -24.24 -5.10
N ALA A 575 38.32 -23.26 -5.48
CA ALA A 575 39.47 -23.47 -6.35
C ALA A 575 40.44 -24.50 -5.75
N LEU A 576 40.73 -24.40 -4.45
CA LEU A 576 41.52 -25.40 -3.72
C LEU A 576 40.82 -26.76 -3.71
N PHE A 577 39.53 -26.82 -3.41
CA PHE A 577 38.81 -28.09 -3.40
C PHE A 577 38.82 -28.78 -4.79
N GLY A 578 38.87 -28.00 -5.86
CA GLY A 578 38.98 -28.44 -7.25
C GLY A 578 40.40 -28.68 -7.77
N GLY A 579 41.46 -28.51 -6.97
CA GLY A 579 42.85 -28.70 -7.40
C GLY A 579 43.47 -27.54 -8.19
N LEU A 580 42.82 -26.37 -8.25
CA LEU A 580 43.24 -25.20 -9.01
C LEU A 580 44.12 -24.25 -8.17
N ILE A 581 45.35 -24.69 -7.87
CA ILE A 581 46.28 -24.00 -6.97
C ILE A 581 46.59 -22.56 -7.41
N SER A 582 46.90 -22.35 -8.70
CA SER A 582 47.28 -21.04 -9.22
C SER A 582 46.15 -20.00 -9.10
N HIS A 583 44.91 -20.42 -9.36
CA HIS A 583 43.72 -19.58 -9.20
C HIS A 583 43.48 -19.26 -7.72
N ALA A 584 43.63 -20.26 -6.83
CA ALA A 584 43.50 -20.04 -5.40
C ALA A 584 44.54 -19.04 -4.85
N GLU A 585 45.80 -19.15 -5.28
CA GLU A 585 46.87 -18.20 -4.90
C GLU A 585 46.53 -16.76 -5.37
N GLY A 586 46.06 -16.62 -6.62
CA GLY A 586 45.61 -15.34 -7.17
C GLY A 586 44.45 -14.73 -6.37
N LEU A 587 43.41 -15.51 -6.11
CA LEU A 587 42.22 -15.09 -5.35
C LEU A 587 42.56 -14.69 -3.91
N VAL A 588 43.45 -15.43 -3.24
CA VAL A 588 43.93 -15.08 -1.89
C VAL A 588 44.74 -13.78 -1.92
N THR A 589 45.57 -13.59 -2.94
CA THR A 589 46.31 -12.33 -3.14
C THR A 589 45.35 -11.15 -3.33
N SER A 590 44.29 -11.32 -4.13
CA SER A 590 43.24 -10.32 -4.29
C SER A 590 42.48 -10.06 -2.98
N ALA A 591 42.16 -11.10 -2.20
CA ALA A 591 41.55 -10.93 -0.88
C ALA A 591 42.43 -10.11 0.08
N ILE A 592 43.75 -10.32 0.04
CA ILE A 592 44.71 -9.54 0.83
C ILE A 592 44.78 -8.09 0.31
N SER A 593 44.70 -7.87 -1.01
CA SER A 593 44.68 -6.52 -1.56
C SER A 593 43.45 -5.71 -1.13
N CYS A 594 42.29 -6.36 -0.92
CA CYS A 594 41.10 -5.70 -0.36
C CYS A 594 41.38 -5.10 1.03
N LEU A 595 42.23 -5.74 1.85
CA LEU A 595 42.60 -5.21 3.16
C LEU A 595 43.35 -3.87 3.08
N GLN A 596 44.08 -3.64 1.99
CA GLN A 596 44.81 -2.38 1.76
C GLN A 596 43.84 -1.25 1.38
N CYS A 597 42.75 -1.55 0.67
CA CYS A 597 41.74 -0.57 0.28
C CYS A 597 40.90 -0.03 1.47
N LEU A 598 40.94 -0.70 2.63
CA LEU A 598 40.23 -0.26 3.85
C LEU A 598 40.86 0.98 4.52
N GLU A 599 42.04 1.43 4.08
CA GLU A 599 42.65 2.67 4.59
C GLU A 599 42.02 3.93 4.01
N THR A 600 41.37 3.83 2.85
CA THR A 600 40.87 4.96 2.06
C THR A 600 39.38 5.25 2.23
N GLU A 601 38.58 4.29 2.69
CA GLU A 601 37.13 4.45 2.90
C GLU A 601 36.82 4.71 4.38
N GLY A 602 36.00 5.74 4.66
CA GLY A 602 35.78 6.30 6.00
C GLY A 602 35.14 5.38 7.06
N SER A 603 34.83 5.96 8.21
CA SER A 603 34.47 5.32 9.50
C SER A 603 33.69 3.99 9.40
N HIS A 604 34.40 2.87 9.52
CA HIS A 604 33.81 1.54 9.66
C HIS A 604 33.16 1.36 11.04
N THR A 605 32.04 0.62 11.10
CA THR A 605 31.42 0.27 12.39
C THR A 605 32.25 -0.77 13.12
N SER A 606 32.09 -0.90 14.45
CA SER A 606 32.80 -1.94 15.22
C SER A 606 32.52 -3.36 14.71
N ALA A 607 31.32 -3.61 14.16
CA ALA A 607 30.94 -4.88 13.57
C ALA A 607 31.69 -5.20 12.27
N ASP A 608 31.98 -4.18 11.45
CA ASP A 608 32.74 -4.33 10.20
C ASP A 608 34.18 -4.73 10.50
N ILE A 609 34.79 -4.12 11.53
CA ILE A 609 36.16 -4.42 11.92
C ILE A 609 36.28 -5.84 12.52
N ASP A 610 35.26 -6.29 13.26
CA ASP A 610 35.19 -7.68 13.74
C ASP A 610 35.05 -8.68 12.58
N ARG A 611 34.26 -8.35 11.54
CA ARG A 611 34.15 -9.15 10.31
C ARG A 611 35.48 -9.24 9.58
N ILE A 612 36.19 -8.13 9.40
CA ILE A 612 37.53 -8.10 8.81
C ILE A 612 38.50 -9.01 9.58
N SER A 613 38.51 -8.90 10.91
CA SER A 613 39.36 -9.75 11.76
C SER A 613 39.06 -11.25 11.54
N SER A 614 37.79 -11.61 11.46
CA SER A 614 37.37 -12.99 11.23
C SER A 614 37.77 -13.50 9.84
N LEU A 615 37.62 -12.67 8.80
CA LEU A 615 38.01 -12.99 7.43
C LEU A 615 39.53 -13.13 7.29
N THR A 616 40.31 -12.26 7.91
CA THR A 616 41.77 -12.40 7.92
C THR A 616 42.22 -13.67 8.64
N CYS A 617 41.61 -14.00 9.77
CA CYS A 617 41.87 -15.28 10.44
C CYS A 617 41.50 -16.47 9.55
N LYS A 618 40.41 -16.36 8.78
CA LYS A 618 40.01 -17.36 7.78
C LYS A 618 41.04 -17.48 6.66
N VAL A 619 41.59 -16.37 6.15
CA VAL A 619 42.72 -16.37 5.20
C VAL A 619 43.92 -17.11 5.80
N CYS A 620 44.32 -16.80 7.04
CA CYS A 620 45.41 -17.53 7.72
C CYS A 620 45.13 -19.03 7.80
N SER A 621 43.89 -19.44 8.09
CA SER A 621 43.52 -20.86 8.10
C SER A 621 43.58 -21.51 6.71
N LEU A 622 43.25 -20.77 5.64
CA LEU A 622 43.30 -21.24 4.26
C LEU A 622 44.75 -21.45 3.79
N LEU A 623 45.67 -20.55 4.21
CA LEU A 623 47.11 -20.65 3.93
C LEU A 623 47.76 -21.91 4.50
N LEU A 624 47.15 -22.56 5.51
CA LEU A 624 47.62 -23.85 6.01
C LEU A 624 47.49 -24.95 4.95
N ILE A 625 46.43 -24.88 4.13
CA ILE A 625 46.07 -25.90 3.13
C ILE A 625 46.70 -25.57 1.78
N LEU A 626 46.83 -24.29 1.44
CA LEU A 626 47.41 -23.82 0.18
C LEU A 626 48.89 -24.25 0.06
N PRO A 627 49.27 -25.00 -0.98
CA PRO A 627 50.67 -25.34 -1.19
C PRO A 627 51.49 -24.10 -1.55
N GLY A 628 52.68 -23.98 -0.96
CA GLY A 628 53.62 -22.93 -1.29
C GLY A 628 54.18 -23.13 -2.70
N ASN A 629 54.37 -22.03 -3.41
CA ASN A 629 55.09 -22.03 -4.69
C ASN A 629 56.60 -22.22 -4.40
N HIS A 630 57.34 -22.89 -5.28
CA HIS A 630 58.80 -23.00 -5.17
C HIS A 630 59.51 -21.76 -5.76
N GLU A 631 58.85 -21.02 -6.65
CA GLU A 631 59.39 -19.81 -7.28
C GLU A 631 59.26 -18.57 -6.38
N ASN A 632 58.13 -18.47 -5.67
CA ASN A 632 57.91 -17.46 -4.62
C ASN A 632 58.25 -18.06 -3.26
N ARG A 633 58.65 -17.25 -2.26
CA ARG A 633 58.91 -17.80 -0.93
C ARG A 633 57.64 -18.44 -0.33
N PRO A 634 57.71 -19.61 0.33
CA PRO A 634 56.54 -20.34 0.86
C PRO A 634 55.62 -19.52 1.76
N MET A 635 56.16 -18.56 2.52
CA MET A 635 55.38 -17.67 3.41
C MET A 635 55.08 -16.29 2.81
N HIS A 636 55.28 -16.06 1.51
CA HIS A 636 55.08 -14.75 0.88
C HIS A 636 53.68 -14.17 1.12
N LEU A 637 52.62 -14.98 1.01
CA LEU A 637 51.25 -14.52 1.29
C LEU A 637 51.05 -14.16 2.77
N ALA A 638 51.62 -14.93 3.70
CA ALA A 638 51.57 -14.60 5.12
C ALA A 638 52.37 -13.32 5.43
N GLN A 639 53.49 -13.10 4.74
CA GLN A 639 54.27 -11.85 4.82
C GLN A 639 53.48 -10.66 4.29
N ASN A 640 52.66 -10.83 3.24
CA ASN A 640 51.78 -9.78 2.73
C ASN A 640 50.65 -9.43 3.72
N VAL A 641 50.10 -10.41 4.45
CA VAL A 641 49.16 -10.13 5.55
C VAL A 641 49.85 -9.36 6.67
N ILE A 642 51.06 -9.77 7.06
CA ILE A 642 51.87 -9.10 8.08
C ILE A 642 52.15 -7.65 7.68
N SER A 643 52.61 -7.39 6.46
CA SER A 643 52.97 -6.04 6.00
C SER A 643 51.75 -5.13 5.95
N THR A 644 50.63 -5.65 5.45
CA THR A 644 49.37 -4.90 5.35
C THR A 644 48.84 -4.50 6.74
N PHE A 645 48.76 -5.44 7.70
CA PHE A 645 48.28 -5.14 9.05
C PHE A 645 49.26 -4.34 9.92
N ARG A 646 50.56 -4.37 9.59
CA ARG A 646 51.57 -3.53 10.23
C ARG A 646 51.39 -2.06 9.86
N CYS A 647 51.10 -1.78 8.59
CA CYS A 647 50.90 -0.42 8.08
C CYS A 647 49.51 0.17 8.42
N GLN A 648 48.51 -0.68 8.67
CA GLN A 648 47.14 -0.25 8.90
C GLN A 648 46.95 0.51 10.23
N SER A 649 46.68 1.81 10.15
CA SER A 649 46.49 2.70 11.32
C SER A 649 45.10 2.58 11.96
N LEU A 650 44.09 2.15 11.19
CA LEU A 650 42.67 2.10 11.59
C LEU A 650 42.26 0.86 12.42
N ALA A 651 43.09 -0.20 12.44
CA ALA A 651 42.72 -1.43 13.12
C ALA A 651 42.91 -1.32 14.65
N LEU A 652 41.82 -1.54 15.42
CA LEU A 652 41.88 -1.59 16.88
C LEU A 652 42.98 -2.55 17.35
N PRO A 653 43.74 -2.22 18.42
CA PRO A 653 44.80 -3.06 18.97
C PRO A 653 44.37 -4.52 19.24
N ARG A 654 43.12 -4.73 19.67
CA ARG A 654 42.52 -6.06 19.86
C ARG A 654 42.48 -6.91 18.59
N ILE A 655 42.18 -6.30 17.45
CA ILE A 655 42.06 -6.99 16.16
C ILE A 655 43.44 -7.31 15.61
N LYS A 656 44.40 -6.39 15.73
CA LYS A 656 45.80 -6.64 15.39
C LYS A 656 46.35 -7.82 16.20
N VAL A 657 46.12 -7.83 17.52
CA VAL A 657 46.54 -8.95 18.39
C VAL A 657 45.94 -10.27 17.93
N ARG A 658 44.65 -10.30 17.61
CA ARG A 658 43.99 -11.51 17.10
C ARG A 658 44.59 -12.02 15.79
N VAL A 659 44.87 -11.13 14.83
CA VAL A 659 45.47 -11.49 13.53
C VAL A 659 46.90 -11.99 13.70
N PHE A 660 47.75 -11.30 14.48
CA PHE A 660 49.12 -11.74 14.71
C PHE A 660 49.18 -13.04 15.53
N CYS A 661 48.26 -13.25 16.46
CA CYS A 661 48.07 -14.55 17.11
C CYS A 661 47.72 -15.65 16.09
N ALA A 662 46.84 -15.38 15.11
CA ALA A 662 46.52 -16.33 14.05
C ALA A 662 47.73 -16.64 13.15
N ILE A 663 48.59 -15.65 12.87
CA ILE A 663 49.84 -15.84 12.12
C ILE A 663 50.83 -16.72 12.92
N ILE A 664 50.97 -16.51 14.22
CA ILE A 664 51.81 -17.35 15.09
C ILE A 664 51.29 -18.79 15.10
N ALA A 665 49.99 -18.97 15.25
CA ALA A 665 49.35 -20.29 15.21
C ALA A 665 49.52 -20.96 13.83
N LEU A 666 49.45 -20.19 12.73
CA LEU A 666 49.72 -20.68 11.37
C LEU A 666 51.17 -21.16 11.24
N SER A 667 52.16 -20.35 11.63
CA SER A 667 53.58 -20.73 11.57
C SER A 667 53.87 -21.98 12.41
N ALA A 668 53.29 -22.06 13.61
CA ALA A 668 53.39 -23.23 14.46
C ALA A 668 52.75 -24.47 13.83
N SER A 669 51.58 -24.32 13.21
CA SER A 669 50.87 -25.41 12.55
C SER A 669 51.62 -25.94 11.32
N LEU A 670 52.17 -25.04 10.50
CA LEU A 670 52.99 -25.39 9.33
C LEU A 670 54.28 -26.11 9.72
N SER A 671 54.85 -25.82 10.90
CA SER A 671 56.06 -26.47 11.42
C SER A 671 55.84 -27.94 11.86
N GLN A 672 54.59 -28.39 11.96
CA GLN A 672 54.30 -29.77 12.37
C GLN A 672 54.70 -30.76 11.28
N LYS A 673 55.25 -31.92 11.70
CA LYS A 673 55.68 -33.00 10.78
C LYS A 673 54.54 -33.57 9.94
N LYS A 674 53.31 -33.52 10.46
CA LYS A 674 52.08 -33.92 9.77
C LYS A 674 51.02 -32.89 10.12
N HIS A 675 50.43 -32.26 9.12
CA HIS A 675 49.39 -31.25 9.34
C HIS A 675 48.10 -31.94 9.84
N LEU A 676 47.25 -31.25 10.60
CA LEU A 676 45.95 -31.83 11.03
C LEU A 676 44.92 -31.81 9.90
N TYR A 677 45.00 -30.80 9.02
CA TYR A 677 44.09 -30.58 7.90
C TYR A 677 44.86 -30.67 6.59
N HIS A 678 44.30 -31.40 5.63
CA HIS A 678 44.85 -31.54 4.29
C HIS A 678 43.71 -31.45 3.27
N ALA A 679 43.99 -30.96 2.08
CA ALA A 679 43.04 -31.02 0.98
C ALA A 679 42.70 -32.50 0.67
N LYS A 680 41.42 -32.83 0.48
CA LYS A 680 41.00 -34.19 0.11
C LYS A 680 41.37 -34.56 -1.34
N SER A 681 41.68 -33.58 -2.18
CA SER A 681 42.04 -33.80 -3.57
C SER A 681 43.45 -34.41 -3.68
N ALA A 682 43.58 -35.52 -4.40
CA ALA A 682 44.87 -36.18 -4.65
C ALA A 682 45.89 -35.29 -5.41
N GLU A 683 45.41 -34.21 -6.03
CA GLU A 683 46.22 -33.27 -6.82
C GLU A 683 46.92 -32.20 -5.97
N ILE A 684 46.52 -32.02 -4.70
CA ILE A 684 47.13 -31.04 -3.80
C ILE A 684 48.04 -31.75 -2.82
N ILE A 685 49.34 -31.52 -2.97
CA ILE A 685 50.37 -32.00 -2.07
C ILE A 685 50.51 -30.99 -0.92
N SER A 686 50.50 -31.46 0.33
CA SER A 686 50.62 -30.56 1.49
C SER A 686 52.03 -29.99 1.63
N ASN A 687 52.15 -28.81 2.24
CA ASN A 687 53.45 -28.19 2.53
C ASN A 687 54.37 -29.07 3.39
N SER A 688 53.78 -29.94 4.23
CA SER A 688 54.53 -30.92 5.03
C SER A 688 55.24 -31.99 4.18
N GLN A 689 54.74 -32.25 2.96
CA GLN A 689 55.36 -33.15 2.00
C GLN A 689 56.24 -32.39 0.99
N LEU A 690 55.78 -31.22 0.51
CA LEU A 690 56.53 -30.40 -0.45
C LEU A 690 57.86 -29.88 0.11
N PHE A 691 57.87 -29.40 1.35
CA PHE A 691 59.04 -28.81 2.01
C PHE A 691 59.62 -29.72 3.10
N PHE A 692 59.39 -31.04 2.99
CA PHE A 692 59.87 -32.00 3.98
C PHE A 692 61.41 -31.96 4.08
N GLY A 693 61.92 -31.53 5.24
CA GLY A 693 63.36 -31.48 5.51
C GLY A 693 64.08 -30.24 4.96
N ASP A 694 63.38 -29.28 4.37
CA ASP A 694 63.97 -28.02 3.91
C ASP A 694 64.18 -27.05 5.09
N LEU A 695 65.44 -26.81 5.44
CA LEU A 695 65.81 -25.91 6.53
C LEU A 695 65.40 -24.46 6.25
N SER A 696 65.42 -24.02 4.99
CA SER A 696 65.07 -22.65 4.62
C SER A 696 63.59 -22.33 4.88
N PHE A 697 62.71 -23.32 4.73
CA PHE A 697 61.30 -23.22 5.06
C PHE A 697 61.08 -23.00 6.57
N TYR A 698 61.77 -23.78 7.42
CA TYR A 698 61.67 -23.62 8.87
C TYR A 698 62.27 -22.30 9.38
N GLU A 699 63.36 -21.83 8.76
CA GLU A 699 63.93 -20.51 9.04
C GLU A 699 62.95 -19.39 8.71
N GLU A 700 62.24 -19.50 7.58
CA GLU A 700 61.21 -18.52 7.19
C GLU A 700 60.01 -18.52 8.13
N LEU A 701 59.53 -19.70 8.55
CA LEU A 701 58.45 -19.82 9.55
C LEU A 701 58.85 -19.18 10.89
N SER A 702 60.09 -19.40 11.32
CA SER A 702 60.65 -18.80 12.53
C SER A 702 60.78 -17.28 12.41
N SER A 703 61.23 -16.79 11.26
CA SER A 703 61.30 -15.35 10.95
C SER A 703 59.92 -14.70 11.00
N ALA A 704 58.90 -15.30 10.38
CA ALA A 704 57.53 -14.78 10.41
C ALA A 704 56.94 -14.77 11.84
N ALA A 705 57.15 -15.85 12.61
CA ALA A 705 56.67 -15.95 13.99
C ALA A 705 57.34 -14.94 14.93
N SER A 706 58.67 -14.76 14.80
CA SER A 706 59.43 -13.79 15.60
C SER A 706 59.04 -12.35 15.29
N LEU A 707 58.81 -12.02 14.02
CA LEU A 707 58.36 -10.70 13.60
C LEU A 707 56.92 -10.42 14.07
N ALA A 708 56.00 -11.41 13.99
CA ALA A 708 54.65 -11.28 14.54
C ALA A 708 54.67 -11.08 16.07
N LEU A 709 55.55 -11.81 16.77
CA LEU A 709 55.79 -11.66 18.21
C LEU A 709 56.28 -10.26 18.59
N GLN A 710 57.24 -9.72 17.84
CA GLN A 710 57.75 -8.37 18.07
C GLN A 710 56.63 -7.32 17.91
N ILE A 711 55.81 -7.44 16.86
CA ILE A 711 54.69 -6.53 16.63
C ILE A 711 53.65 -6.64 17.76
N LEU A 712 53.36 -7.85 18.26
CA LEU A 712 52.47 -8.04 19.42
C LEU A 712 52.97 -7.30 20.66
N ASP A 713 54.28 -7.37 20.96
CA ASP A 713 54.85 -6.66 22.10
C ASP A 713 54.70 -5.15 21.98
N ASP A 714 54.95 -4.61 20.78
CA ASP A 714 54.86 -3.18 20.51
C ASP A 714 53.41 -2.69 20.69
N ILE A 715 52.43 -3.41 20.13
CA ILE A 715 51.00 -3.10 20.27
C ILE A 715 50.57 -3.11 21.76
N ILE A 716 51.00 -4.11 22.53
CA ILE A 716 50.62 -4.21 23.95
C ILE A 716 51.24 -3.05 24.76
N LYS A 717 52.48 -2.65 24.46
CA LYS A 717 53.14 -1.52 25.15
C LYS A 717 52.47 -0.19 24.83
N GLU A 718 52.04 -0.01 23.59
CA GLU A 718 51.44 1.23 23.08
C GLU A 718 49.95 1.41 23.48
N GLU A 719 49.24 0.34 23.90
CA GLU A 719 47.80 0.39 24.25
C GLU A 719 47.54 1.28 25.49
N PRO A 720 46.84 2.43 25.38
CA PRO A 720 46.71 3.38 26.48
C PRO A 720 45.78 2.90 27.62
N HIS A 721 44.80 2.05 27.32
CA HIS A 721 43.84 1.59 28.33
C HIS A 721 44.35 0.38 29.09
N LEU A 722 44.61 0.55 30.40
CA LEU A 722 45.17 -0.50 31.27
C LEU A 722 44.37 -1.81 31.21
N ALA A 723 43.05 -1.78 31.38
CA ALA A 723 42.24 -3.00 31.36
C ALA A 723 42.30 -3.73 30.00
N THR A 724 42.32 -3.00 28.88
CA THR A 724 42.48 -3.58 27.53
C THR A 724 43.88 -4.15 27.37
N ARG A 725 44.92 -3.39 27.72
CA ARG A 725 46.33 -3.82 27.70
C ARG A 725 46.53 -5.14 28.43
N GLY A 726 45.97 -5.27 29.63
CA GLY A 726 46.05 -6.50 30.41
C GLY A 726 45.37 -7.68 29.74
N ARG A 727 44.19 -7.50 29.14
CA ARG A 727 43.49 -8.57 28.40
C ARG A 727 44.23 -8.99 27.13
N LEU A 728 44.79 -8.04 26.37
CA LEU A 728 45.60 -8.32 25.19
C LEU A 728 46.87 -9.12 25.53
N ALA A 729 47.52 -8.79 26.64
CA ALA A 729 48.67 -9.54 27.14
C ALA A 729 48.30 -10.99 27.49
N LEU A 730 47.11 -11.23 28.06
CA LEU A 730 46.60 -12.57 28.35
C LEU A 730 46.27 -13.35 27.06
N ASP A 731 45.61 -12.71 26.08
CA ASP A 731 45.30 -13.33 24.78
C ASP A 731 46.58 -13.78 24.05
N SER A 732 47.59 -12.92 24.00
CA SER A 732 48.91 -13.25 23.42
C SER A 732 49.62 -14.35 24.20
N CYS A 733 49.57 -14.34 25.54
CA CYS A 733 50.16 -15.38 26.38
C CYS A 733 49.51 -16.75 26.09
N ASN A 734 48.18 -16.81 26.09
CA ASN A 734 47.45 -18.04 25.78
C ASN A 734 47.75 -18.55 24.37
N CYS A 735 47.79 -17.67 23.37
CA CYS A 735 48.16 -18.05 22.01
C CYS A 735 49.54 -18.73 21.94
N LEU A 736 50.53 -18.17 22.63
CA LEU A 736 51.89 -18.71 22.64
C LEU A 736 51.98 -20.06 23.35
N LEU A 737 51.28 -20.20 24.48
CA LEU A 737 51.24 -21.44 25.25
C LEU A 737 50.57 -22.59 24.49
N VAL A 738 49.57 -22.29 23.65
CA VAL A 738 48.90 -23.28 22.80
C VAL A 738 49.75 -23.60 21.56
N SER A 739 50.40 -22.60 20.96
CA SER A 739 51.06 -22.76 19.66
C SER A 739 52.44 -23.44 19.75
N PHE A 740 53.20 -23.21 20.82
CA PHE A 740 54.59 -23.68 20.91
C PHE A 740 54.81 -24.72 21.99
N LYS A 741 55.77 -25.62 21.71
CA LYS A 741 56.26 -26.58 22.72
C LYS A 741 57.07 -25.85 23.80
N ARG A 742 57.12 -26.45 24.99
CA ARG A 742 57.82 -25.92 26.16
C ARG A 742 59.27 -25.56 25.82
N SER A 743 59.64 -24.31 26.06
CA SER A 743 61.00 -23.83 25.92
C SER A 743 61.31 -22.78 27.01
N PRO A 744 62.57 -22.62 27.44
CA PRO A 744 62.94 -21.62 28.43
C PRO A 744 62.65 -20.19 27.93
N GLN A 745 62.77 -19.96 26.63
CA GLN A 745 62.45 -18.68 25.99
C GLN A 745 60.95 -18.38 26.02
N LEU A 746 60.11 -19.38 25.74
CA LEU A 746 58.64 -19.27 25.83
C LEU A 746 58.21 -18.96 27.27
N ARG A 747 58.81 -19.62 28.26
CA ARG A 747 58.55 -19.39 29.69
C ARG A 747 58.85 -17.95 30.09
N LEU A 748 60.03 -17.44 29.75
CA LEU A 748 60.41 -16.06 30.04
C LEU A 748 59.44 -15.06 29.39
N LYS A 749 59.03 -15.33 28.15
CA LYS A 749 58.13 -14.45 27.42
C LYS A 749 56.72 -14.41 27.99
N CYS A 750 56.15 -15.58 28.28
CA CYS A 750 54.81 -15.69 28.88
C CYS A 750 54.78 -15.13 30.31
N ALA A 751 55.84 -15.33 31.10
CA ALA A 751 55.96 -14.71 32.43
C ALA A 751 55.98 -13.17 32.33
N GLY A 752 56.66 -12.61 31.34
CA GLY A 752 56.64 -11.18 31.05
C GLY A 752 55.25 -10.65 30.70
N LEU A 753 54.51 -11.35 29.83
CA LEU A 753 53.13 -10.97 29.47
C LEU A 753 52.16 -11.08 30.67
N ILE A 754 52.31 -12.11 31.50
CA ILE A 754 51.53 -12.25 32.74
C ILE A 754 51.84 -11.12 33.73
N ALA A 755 53.10 -10.70 33.83
CA ALA A 755 53.48 -9.57 34.68
C ALA A 755 52.82 -8.26 34.21
N VAL A 756 52.78 -8.02 32.89
CA VAL A 756 52.04 -6.90 32.29
C VAL A 756 50.53 -6.99 32.59
N ALA A 757 49.94 -8.19 32.52
CA ALA A 757 48.53 -8.37 32.85
C ALA A 757 48.24 -8.12 34.35
N LYS A 758 49.10 -8.59 35.25
CA LYS A 758 48.98 -8.35 36.71
C LYS A 758 49.09 -6.88 37.09
N SER A 759 49.90 -6.09 36.40
CA SER A 759 50.01 -4.66 36.67
C SER A 759 48.82 -3.84 36.16
N CYS A 760 48.00 -4.43 35.28
CA CYS A 760 46.92 -3.73 34.59
C CYS A 760 45.50 -4.20 34.97
N LEU A 761 45.34 -5.41 35.51
CA LEU A 761 44.06 -6.02 35.88
C LEU A 761 43.97 -6.27 37.39
N ASN A 762 42.74 -6.39 37.91
CA ASN A 762 42.50 -6.77 39.31
C ASN A 762 42.93 -8.23 39.55
N GLU A 763 43.55 -8.52 40.69
CA GLU A 763 43.97 -9.88 41.08
C GLU A 763 42.80 -10.89 41.14
N LYS A 764 41.56 -10.40 41.30
CA LYS A 764 40.34 -11.20 41.26
C LYS A 764 39.76 -11.40 39.85
N ASP A 765 40.40 -10.89 38.80
CA ASP A 765 39.96 -11.08 37.43
C ASP A 765 40.04 -12.56 37.03
N LYS A 766 38.90 -13.14 36.64
CA LYS A 766 38.78 -14.57 36.34
C LYS A 766 39.65 -14.99 35.16
N TYR A 767 39.89 -14.12 34.17
CA TYR A 767 40.66 -14.45 32.99
C TYR A 767 42.16 -14.51 33.30
N LEU A 768 42.65 -13.59 34.14
CA LEU A 768 44.01 -13.60 34.66
C LEU A 768 44.28 -14.88 35.46
N GLN A 769 43.40 -15.21 36.42
CA GLN A 769 43.56 -16.41 37.25
C GLN A 769 43.57 -17.71 36.41
N SER A 770 42.67 -17.80 35.43
CA SER A 770 42.59 -18.94 34.53
C SER A 770 43.87 -19.09 33.69
N THR A 771 44.37 -18.00 33.12
CA THR A 771 45.60 -17.99 32.32
C THR A 771 46.84 -18.33 33.15
N VAL A 772 46.95 -17.81 34.38
CA VAL A 772 48.04 -18.16 35.31
C VAL A 772 47.97 -19.64 35.68
N SER A 773 46.79 -20.17 36.01
CA SER A 773 46.62 -21.60 36.28
C SER A 773 46.98 -22.49 35.08
N PHE A 774 46.73 -22.01 33.86
CA PHE A 774 47.09 -22.72 32.64
C PHE A 774 48.60 -22.68 32.40
N PHE A 775 49.23 -21.52 32.59
CA PHE A 775 50.67 -21.36 32.56
C PHE A 775 51.38 -22.26 33.59
N ASP A 776 50.90 -22.29 34.83
CA ASP A 776 51.46 -23.11 35.91
C ASP A 776 51.26 -24.61 35.66
N ARG A 777 50.12 -25.04 35.09
CA ARG A 777 49.92 -26.42 34.62
C ARG A 777 50.90 -26.79 33.51
N MET A 778 51.09 -25.89 32.55
CA MET A 778 52.05 -26.09 31.47
C MET A 778 53.51 -26.11 31.96
N LEU A 779 53.79 -25.61 33.17
CA LEU A 779 55.11 -25.62 33.82
C LEU A 779 55.33 -26.77 34.82
N SER A 780 54.28 -27.30 35.46
CA SER A 780 54.39 -28.34 36.51
C SER A 780 54.68 -29.74 35.96
N ASP A 781 54.37 -30.02 34.70
CA ASP A 781 54.82 -31.22 33.98
C ASP A 781 56.32 -31.15 33.55
N MET A 782 57.13 -30.28 34.17
CA MET A 782 58.59 -30.25 34.01
C MET A 782 59.32 -31.03 35.12
N GLU A 783 58.61 -31.45 36.17
CA GLU A 783 59.20 -32.15 37.32
C GLU A 783 58.89 -33.66 37.37
N ASN A 784 58.32 -34.24 36.29
CA ASN A 784 58.20 -35.69 36.10
C ASN A 784 58.85 -36.17 34.81
#